data_AF-A0A927G7N7-F1
#
_entry.id   AF-A0A927G7N7-F1
#
_cell.length_a   1.000
_cell.length_b   1.000
_cell.length_c   1.000
_cell.angle_alpha   90.00
_cell.angle_beta   90.00
_cell.angle_gamma   90.00
#
_symmetry.space_group_name_H-M   'P 1'
#
loop_
_entity.id
_entity.type
_entity.pdbx_description
1 polymer ?
#
loop_
_entity_poly.entity_id
_entity_poly.type
_entity_poly.pdbx_seq_one_letter_code
_entity_poly.pdbx_strand_id
1 'polypeptide(L)'
;MRSVPHGREPGDREIADLAGLVERPLLVVGNGPSAAMPRYDVLPADAVVFRMNWFFLESQYHLGRHVDAWFSAVPHADMERRLAEEIRTGRYEVDRLANPVRVSSARVGERNGNPFLGLGLTELDSWAVVAQHPRLARHFMSRPGLPTTGLQALAFGLAVGFRDIHLAGIDLYESKDARYGFTVPEEVQATLREKDLRPGYEDAHSVSTDLAFLRACLTEFPDARITTHCASETLELYLPGPAPLAEGRAMSPETVPLLGRAKDRVVPAGTDADGTVRLEVREVPTADPWAEVEGRRCAYVTVVSGDYHHGARALANSLRTVSDVPLVALCTPDANTTALLASGIHVVDVPPIVNPHTARGTARAGSAAAKVQDRFAATYTKLHVFRLDAWDRLVYLDADTVVLGPVDELFAGDDFAAVPDAGLDLPRGDVFNSGVFAFTPSREVFARMEAVLRTGGSYDGGDQGFLNAFLPSWRALPLEFNTTKRIFAHHAPLFDAEDVRVLHHVGAKPWQPGARGGAYDELDAAWLEHLRPWELRELVQDLRDAAAAGAGGLRAPGADGLGTPHRRAKELASDGRWDEVERVLTTAWATRGATVGEHRQLARAYRHLGRYDESLDQLRRARVLDPRSPQIAKEERNAVLRARYARSGVLPRVMRTLPVGRSIDEAIR
;
A
#
# COMPACT_ATOMS: atom_id res chain seq x y z
N MET A 1 20.25 -11.92 34.26
CA MET A 1 19.15 -11.72 35.22
C MET A 1 19.77 -11.11 36.47
N ARG A 2 19.54 -9.83 36.76
CA ARG A 2 19.89 -9.29 38.08
C ARG A 2 18.90 -9.90 39.07
N SER A 3 19.40 -10.45 40.17
CA SER A 3 18.63 -11.26 41.12
C SER A 3 17.53 -10.45 41.80
N VAL A 4 16.38 -11.10 42.03
CA VAL A 4 15.44 -10.70 43.06
C VAL A 4 16.21 -10.66 44.39
N PRO A 5 16.15 -9.56 45.17
CA PRO A 5 16.82 -9.51 46.47
C PRO A 5 16.42 -10.71 47.32
N HIS A 6 17.39 -11.38 47.96
CA HIS A 6 17.17 -12.64 48.70
C HIS A 6 16.09 -12.61 49.81
N GLY A 7 15.52 -11.44 50.14
CA GLY A 7 14.46 -11.27 51.13
C GLY A 7 13.10 -10.83 50.57
N ARG A 8 12.85 -10.96 49.26
CA ARG A 8 11.54 -10.71 48.65
C ARG A 8 11.15 -11.87 47.74
N GLU A 9 9.89 -12.25 47.73
CA GLU A 9 9.40 -13.23 46.74
C GLU A 9 9.47 -12.59 45.33
N PRO A 10 9.89 -13.35 44.31
CA PRO A 10 9.89 -12.86 42.93
C PRO A 10 8.49 -12.41 42.52
N GLY A 11 8.30 -11.14 42.14
CA GLY A 11 7.02 -10.64 41.63
C GLY A 11 6.17 -9.81 42.61
N ASP A 12 6.46 -9.82 43.92
CA ASP A 12 5.66 -9.07 44.92
C ASP A 12 5.57 -7.57 44.61
N ARG A 13 6.67 -7.00 44.10
CA ARG A 13 6.74 -5.58 43.74
C ARG A 13 5.84 -5.27 42.56
N GLU A 14 5.89 -6.12 41.54
CA GLU A 14 5.10 -5.98 40.32
C GLU A 14 3.60 -6.15 40.60
N ILE A 15 3.23 -7.11 41.46
CA ILE A 15 1.84 -7.30 41.92
C ILE A 15 1.37 -6.05 42.68
N ALA A 16 2.16 -5.55 43.64
CA ALA A 16 1.79 -4.38 44.43
C ALA A 16 1.64 -3.11 43.58
N ASP A 17 2.48 -2.94 42.54
CA ASP A 17 2.46 -1.78 41.64
C ASP A 17 1.19 -1.71 40.77
N LEU A 18 0.63 -2.88 40.40
CA LEU A 18 -0.55 -2.99 39.55
C LEU A 18 -1.84 -3.32 40.32
N ALA A 19 -1.78 -3.56 41.64
CA ALA A 19 -2.92 -3.98 42.45
C ALA A 19 -4.13 -3.03 42.37
N GLY A 20 -3.92 -1.73 42.16
CA GLY A 20 -5.00 -0.75 42.01
C GLY A 20 -5.70 -0.77 40.65
N LEU A 21 -5.20 -1.57 39.69
CA LEU A 21 -5.67 -1.59 38.30
C LEU A 21 -6.38 -2.89 37.92
N VAL A 22 -6.21 -3.98 38.69
CA VAL A 22 -6.67 -5.34 38.32
C VAL A 22 -8.19 -5.51 38.21
N GLU A 23 -8.96 -4.61 38.83
CA GLU A 23 -10.43 -4.59 38.74
C GLU A 23 -10.93 -4.03 37.39
N ARG A 24 -10.07 -3.33 36.64
CA ARG A 24 -10.38 -2.81 35.30
C ARG A 24 -10.11 -3.90 34.25
N PRO A 25 -10.80 -3.86 33.09
CA PRO A 25 -10.46 -4.74 31.98
C PRO A 25 -9.03 -4.52 31.51
N LEU A 26 -8.32 -5.59 31.15
CA LEU A 26 -7.00 -5.52 30.57
C LEU A 26 -7.08 -5.68 29.04
N LEU A 27 -6.45 -4.79 28.30
CA LEU A 27 -6.28 -4.89 26.85
C LEU A 27 -4.81 -5.20 26.52
N VAL A 28 -4.55 -6.40 26.00
CA VAL A 28 -3.22 -6.85 25.56
C VAL A 28 -3.15 -6.79 24.04
N VAL A 29 -2.24 -5.96 23.53
CA VAL A 29 -2.21 -5.58 22.11
C VAL A 29 -0.89 -5.97 21.47
N GLY A 30 -0.92 -7.02 20.65
CA GLY A 30 0.15 -7.38 19.75
C GLY A 30 0.27 -6.42 18.55
N ASN A 31 1.30 -6.62 17.73
CA ASN A 31 1.55 -5.78 16.56
C ASN A 31 1.00 -6.37 15.26
N GLY A 32 0.20 -7.44 15.31
CA GLY A 32 -0.36 -8.09 14.14
C GLY A 32 -1.37 -7.22 13.38
N PRO A 33 -1.75 -7.61 12.15
CA PRO A 33 -2.67 -6.85 11.30
C PRO A 33 -3.97 -6.40 11.97
N SER A 34 -4.55 -7.21 12.87
CA SER A 34 -5.81 -6.83 13.54
C SER A 34 -5.70 -5.65 14.51
N ALA A 35 -4.49 -5.27 14.90
CA ALA A 35 -4.27 -4.05 15.70
C ALA A 35 -4.39 -2.75 14.89
N ALA A 36 -4.35 -2.82 13.56
CA ALA A 36 -4.39 -1.64 12.68
C ALA A 36 -5.77 -0.96 12.63
N MET A 37 -6.84 -1.68 12.93
CA MET A 37 -8.20 -1.15 12.94
C MET A 37 -9.06 -1.95 13.92
N PRO A 38 -8.89 -1.73 15.24
CA PRO A 38 -9.61 -2.49 16.24
C PRO A 38 -11.11 -2.18 16.23
N ARG A 39 -11.93 -3.15 16.64
CA ARG A 39 -13.37 -2.96 16.80
C ARG A 39 -13.71 -2.17 18.07
N TYR A 40 -13.88 -0.86 17.90
CA TYR A 40 -14.17 0.07 19.00
C TYR A 40 -15.42 -0.29 19.82
N ASP A 41 -16.46 -0.77 19.15
CA ASP A 41 -17.77 -1.11 19.75
C ASP A 41 -17.73 -2.23 20.80
N VAL A 42 -16.62 -2.98 20.87
CA VAL A 42 -16.47 -4.15 21.74
C VAL A 42 -15.23 -4.08 22.64
N LEU A 43 -14.46 -3.00 22.56
CA LEU A 43 -13.31 -2.76 23.44
C LEU A 43 -13.72 -1.93 24.65
N PRO A 44 -13.31 -2.26 25.89
CA PRO A 44 -13.65 -1.44 27.06
C PRO A 44 -12.93 -0.09 27.05
N ALA A 45 -13.66 1.00 27.28
CA ALA A 45 -13.10 2.36 27.28
C ALA A 45 -12.14 2.62 28.45
N ASP A 46 -12.37 1.96 29.59
CA ASP A 46 -11.59 2.09 30.82
C ASP A 46 -10.50 1.02 30.93
N ALA A 47 -10.10 0.38 29.84
CA ALA A 47 -9.12 -0.69 29.87
C ALA A 47 -7.72 -0.21 30.30
N VAL A 48 -7.00 -1.09 30.99
CA VAL A 48 -5.55 -1.00 31.19
C VAL A 48 -4.87 -1.49 29.92
N VAL A 49 -3.91 -0.75 29.38
CA VAL A 49 -3.39 -0.99 28.02
C VAL A 49 -1.96 -1.51 28.06
N PHE A 50 -1.76 -2.76 27.63
CA PHE A 50 -0.44 -3.35 27.42
C PHE A 50 -0.08 -3.35 25.94
N ARG A 51 1.03 -2.67 25.60
CA ARG A 51 1.60 -2.63 24.24
C ARG A 51 2.97 -3.29 24.21
N MET A 52 3.48 -3.64 23.03
CA MET A 52 4.74 -4.38 22.94
C MET A 52 5.56 -4.09 21.69
N ASN A 53 6.87 -4.30 21.81
CA ASN A 53 7.83 -4.15 20.72
C ASN A 53 7.62 -2.81 19.97
N TRP A 54 7.53 -2.87 18.64
CA TRP A 54 7.39 -1.74 17.72
C TRP A 54 5.97 -1.15 17.61
N PHE A 55 5.11 -1.28 18.63
CA PHE A 55 3.72 -0.80 18.57
C PHE A 55 3.63 0.68 18.13
N PHE A 56 4.62 1.48 18.53
CA PHE A 56 4.73 2.90 18.21
C PHE A 56 5.13 3.18 16.75
N LEU A 57 5.16 2.19 15.86
CA LEU A 57 5.16 2.40 14.41
C LEU A 57 3.74 2.46 13.81
N GLU A 58 2.70 2.23 14.61
CA GLU A 58 1.31 2.40 14.15
C GLU A 58 1.07 3.80 13.59
N SER A 59 0.32 3.90 12.50
CA SER A 59 0.07 5.18 11.83
C SER A 59 -0.85 6.10 12.64
N GLN A 60 -1.70 5.53 13.50
CA GLN A 60 -2.66 6.25 14.34
C GLN A 60 -2.69 5.70 15.76
N TYR A 61 -3.16 6.51 16.71
CA TYR A 61 -3.33 6.08 18.11
C TYR A 61 -4.67 5.37 18.35
N HIS A 62 -4.94 4.26 17.65
CA HIS A 62 -6.24 3.55 17.73
C HIS A 62 -6.63 3.15 19.15
N LEU A 63 -5.68 2.98 20.06
CA LEU A 63 -5.91 2.54 21.43
C LEU A 63 -5.51 3.61 22.45
N GLY A 64 -5.46 4.87 22.01
CA GLY A 64 -5.01 6.00 22.79
C GLY A 64 -3.48 6.15 22.84
N ARG A 65 -3.03 7.24 23.47
CA ARG A 65 -1.61 7.58 23.66
C ARG A 65 -1.05 7.07 25.00
N HIS A 66 -1.92 6.67 25.91
CA HIS A 66 -1.53 6.14 27.23
C HIS A 66 -1.25 4.65 27.13
N VAL A 67 -0.12 4.22 27.69
CA VAL A 67 0.31 2.83 27.75
C VAL A 67 0.71 2.51 29.19
N ASP A 68 -0.13 1.75 29.88
CA ASP A 68 0.11 1.38 31.27
C ASP A 68 1.38 0.52 31.44
N ALA A 69 1.67 -0.35 30.46
CA ALA A 69 2.94 -1.09 30.43
C ALA A 69 3.38 -1.46 29.00
N TRP A 70 4.67 -1.25 28.72
CA TRP A 70 5.31 -1.69 27.49
C TRP A 70 6.19 -2.92 27.71
N PHE A 71 6.06 -3.90 26.80
CA PHE A 71 6.77 -5.18 26.86
C PHE A 71 7.74 -5.37 25.70
N SER A 72 8.93 -5.88 26.02
CA SER A 72 9.91 -6.36 25.05
C SER A 72 10.64 -7.60 25.60
N ALA A 73 10.49 -8.73 24.92
CA ALA A 73 11.12 -10.00 25.33
C ALA A 73 12.62 -10.07 24.95
N VAL A 74 13.07 -9.27 23.98
CA VAL A 74 14.44 -9.27 23.47
C VAL A 74 14.92 -7.82 23.38
N PRO A 75 15.99 -7.43 24.09
CA PRO A 75 16.54 -6.07 24.03
C PRO A 75 16.89 -5.66 22.59
N HIS A 76 16.52 -4.43 22.21
CA HIS A 76 16.78 -3.90 20.87
C HIS A 76 17.04 -2.39 20.94
N ALA A 77 18.30 -2.00 20.86
CA ALA A 77 18.74 -0.63 21.13
C ALA A 77 18.05 0.45 20.25
N ASP A 78 17.76 0.14 18.98
CA ASP A 78 17.08 1.12 18.10
C ASP A 78 15.61 1.32 18.47
N MET A 79 14.86 0.23 18.65
CA MET A 79 13.49 0.22 19.18
C MET A 79 13.39 0.99 20.50
N GLU A 80 14.29 0.72 21.44
CA GLU A 80 14.32 1.38 22.75
C GLU A 80 14.60 2.88 22.63
N ARG A 81 15.57 3.29 21.80
CA ARG A 81 15.82 4.72 21.53
C ARG A 81 14.61 5.41 20.92
N ARG A 82 13.99 4.80 19.91
CA ARG A 82 12.85 5.40 19.20
C ARG A 82 11.65 5.51 20.13
N LEU A 83 11.32 4.48 20.91
CA LEU A 83 10.27 4.57 21.92
C LEU A 83 10.57 5.65 22.96
N ALA A 84 11.81 5.74 23.45
CA ALA A 84 12.18 6.80 24.38
C ALA A 84 11.99 8.20 23.79
N GLU A 85 12.18 8.37 22.48
CA GLU A 85 11.88 9.61 21.78
C GLU A 85 10.37 9.87 21.66
N GLU A 86 9.57 8.85 21.37
CA GLU A 86 8.10 8.95 21.39
C GLU A 86 7.57 9.44 22.75
N ILE A 87 8.16 8.93 23.84
CA ILE A 87 7.81 9.35 25.21
C ILE A 87 8.28 10.78 25.47
N ARG A 88 9.54 11.09 25.14
CA ARG A 88 10.15 12.42 25.37
C ARG A 88 9.41 13.54 24.63
N THR A 89 8.90 13.25 23.44
CA THR A 89 8.15 14.20 22.61
C THR A 89 6.67 14.28 22.99
N GLY A 90 6.19 13.48 23.95
CA GLY A 90 4.79 13.47 24.37
C GLY A 90 3.84 12.82 23.35
N ARG A 91 4.37 12.06 22.38
CA ARG A 91 3.57 11.29 21.42
C ARG A 91 2.92 10.07 22.09
N TYR A 92 3.60 9.46 23.04
CA TYR A 92 3.02 8.48 23.96
C TYR A 92 3.34 8.82 25.41
N GLU A 93 2.43 8.43 26.30
CA GLU A 93 2.64 8.38 27.74
C GLU A 93 2.79 6.91 28.12
N VAL A 94 3.92 6.55 28.73
CA VAL A 94 4.23 5.16 29.09
C VAL A 94 4.67 5.12 30.55
N ASP A 95 3.91 4.41 31.38
CA ASP A 95 4.17 4.36 32.82
C ASP A 95 5.27 3.36 33.19
N ARG A 96 5.22 2.17 32.54
CA ARG A 96 5.98 0.99 32.99
C ARG A 96 6.74 0.32 31.85
N LEU A 97 7.93 -0.17 32.18
CA LEU A 97 8.73 -1.06 31.36
C LEU A 97 8.67 -2.47 31.96
N ALA A 98 7.93 -3.38 31.33
CA ALA A 98 7.73 -4.74 31.80
C ALA A 98 8.57 -5.72 30.96
N ASN A 99 9.83 -5.92 31.37
CA ASN A 99 10.82 -6.70 30.61
C ASN A 99 11.45 -7.81 31.47
N PRO A 100 11.90 -8.93 30.87
CA PRO A 100 12.58 -10.02 31.59
C PRO A 100 14.02 -9.68 32.01
N VAL A 101 14.56 -8.58 31.49
CA VAL A 101 15.91 -8.12 31.77
C VAL A 101 15.84 -6.63 32.10
N ARG A 102 16.37 -6.24 33.26
CA ARG A 102 16.53 -4.83 33.59
C ARG A 102 17.44 -4.14 32.59
N VAL A 103 17.05 -2.94 32.16
CA VAL A 103 17.85 -2.12 31.25
C VAL A 103 19.03 -1.59 32.05
N SER A 104 20.25 -2.05 31.74
CA SER A 104 21.43 -1.64 32.51
C SER A 104 21.62 -0.12 32.41
N SER A 105 21.70 0.59 33.54
CA SER A 105 22.37 1.89 33.57
C SER A 105 23.81 1.67 33.07
N ALA A 106 24.18 2.35 31.97
CA ALA A 106 25.44 2.27 31.23
C ALA A 106 26.61 1.50 31.89
N ARG A 107 27.20 0.53 31.18
CA ARG A 107 28.53 0.02 31.54
C ARG A 107 29.60 1.03 31.12
N VAL A 108 30.67 1.14 31.90
CA VAL A 108 31.85 1.93 31.52
C VAL A 108 32.40 1.36 30.20
N GLY A 109 32.34 2.16 29.12
CA GLY A 109 32.81 1.79 27.77
C GLY A 109 31.72 1.56 26.71
N GLU A 110 30.43 1.63 27.05
CA GLU A 110 29.34 1.54 26.06
C GLU A 110 29.11 2.88 25.33
N ARG A 111 29.01 2.82 23.99
CA ARG A 111 28.85 4.00 23.11
C ARG A 111 27.49 4.72 23.24
N ASN A 112 26.46 4.07 23.80
CA ASN A 112 25.10 4.59 23.92
C ASN A 112 24.60 4.35 25.36
N GLY A 113 24.16 5.39 26.07
CA GLY A 113 23.56 5.26 27.41
C GLY A 113 22.16 4.61 27.39
N ASN A 114 21.60 4.32 28.57
CA ASN A 114 20.23 3.80 28.69
C ASN A 114 19.23 4.91 28.27
N PRO A 115 18.44 4.70 27.19
CA PRO A 115 17.59 5.74 26.62
C PRO A 115 16.38 6.13 27.51
N PHE A 116 16.07 5.31 28.52
CA PHE A 116 14.98 5.55 29.48
C PHE A 116 15.42 6.31 30.73
N LEU A 117 16.72 6.61 30.88
CA LEU A 117 17.20 7.42 31.99
C LEU A 117 16.57 8.82 31.94
N GLY A 118 15.94 9.22 33.04
CA GLY A 118 15.31 10.54 33.18
C GLY A 118 13.89 10.65 32.64
N LEU A 119 13.29 9.56 32.14
CA LEU A 119 11.89 9.54 31.68
C LEU A 119 10.88 9.15 32.79
N GLY A 120 11.35 8.78 33.99
CA GLY A 120 10.47 8.53 35.14
C GLY A 120 9.70 7.20 35.12
N LEU A 121 9.99 6.27 34.20
CA LEU A 121 9.27 5.00 34.08
C LEU A 121 9.57 4.03 35.23
N THR A 122 8.57 3.23 35.60
CA THR A 122 8.73 2.12 36.55
C THR A 122 9.20 0.86 35.82
N GLU A 123 10.39 0.36 36.16
CA GLU A 123 10.87 -0.95 35.67
C GLU A 123 10.28 -2.10 36.49
N LEU A 124 9.61 -3.02 35.78
CA LEU A 124 8.99 -4.24 36.28
C LEU A 124 9.66 -5.48 35.68
N ASP A 125 9.86 -6.52 36.51
CA ASP A 125 10.32 -7.83 36.03
C ASP A 125 9.13 -8.69 35.61
N SER A 126 8.84 -8.68 34.31
CA SER A 126 7.70 -9.42 33.75
C SER A 126 7.75 -10.94 33.98
N TRP A 127 8.95 -11.51 34.17
CA TRP A 127 9.10 -12.96 34.37
C TRP A 127 9.04 -13.35 35.84
N ALA A 128 9.36 -12.43 36.77
CA ALA A 128 9.32 -12.70 38.20
C ALA A 128 7.92 -13.09 38.69
N VAL A 129 6.87 -12.40 38.23
CA VAL A 129 5.48 -12.72 38.59
C VAL A 129 5.05 -14.05 37.98
N VAL A 130 5.37 -14.28 36.71
CA VAL A 130 5.03 -15.55 36.03
C VAL A 130 5.78 -16.74 36.65
N ALA A 131 6.96 -16.51 37.22
CA ALA A 131 7.73 -17.54 37.90
C ALA A 131 7.05 -18.07 39.18
N GLN A 132 6.11 -17.32 39.77
CA GLN A 132 5.27 -17.80 40.87
C GLN A 132 4.28 -18.90 40.43
N HIS A 133 4.10 -19.09 39.11
CA HIS A 133 3.21 -20.09 38.51
C HIS A 133 4.01 -21.18 37.79
N PRO A 134 4.34 -22.32 38.45
CA PRO A 134 5.25 -23.33 37.89
C PRO A 134 4.81 -23.90 36.54
N ARG A 135 3.49 -23.98 36.28
CA ARG A 135 2.98 -24.44 34.97
C ARG A 135 3.37 -23.49 33.85
N LEU A 136 3.21 -22.19 34.07
CA LEU A 136 3.56 -21.17 33.08
C LEU A 136 5.08 -21.01 32.98
N ALA A 137 5.78 -20.94 34.11
CA ALA A 137 7.23 -20.76 34.16
C ALA A 137 8.00 -21.78 33.30
N ARG A 138 7.53 -23.03 33.19
CA ARG A 138 8.15 -24.07 32.35
C ARG A 138 8.25 -23.68 30.88
N HIS A 139 7.26 -22.98 30.34
CA HIS A 139 7.28 -22.53 28.94
C HIS A 139 8.33 -21.45 28.69
N PHE A 140 8.69 -20.67 29.71
CA PHE A 140 9.75 -19.66 29.63
C PHE A 140 11.16 -20.26 29.63
N MET A 141 11.28 -21.52 30.05
CA MET A 141 12.53 -22.30 30.04
C MET A 141 12.73 -23.09 28.74
N SER A 142 11.71 -23.17 27.86
CA SER A 142 11.78 -23.92 26.59
C SER A 142 12.48 -23.10 25.48
N ARG A 143 13.56 -23.64 24.90
CA ARG A 143 14.28 -23.07 23.74
C ARG A 143 14.69 -24.20 22.78
N PRO A 144 14.32 -24.16 21.47
CA PRO A 144 13.35 -23.24 20.84
C PRO A 144 11.94 -23.41 21.43
N GLY A 145 11.03 -22.47 21.18
CA GLY A 145 9.65 -22.55 21.70
C GLY A 145 9.33 -21.63 22.90
N LEU A 146 9.94 -20.44 22.96
CA LEU A 146 9.46 -19.40 23.87
C LEU A 146 8.14 -18.82 23.30
N PRO A 147 7.09 -18.59 24.12
CA PRO A 147 5.86 -17.95 23.67
C PRO A 147 6.10 -16.53 23.12
N THR A 148 5.24 -16.05 22.23
CA THR A 148 5.29 -14.67 21.72
C THR A 148 5.13 -13.62 22.83
N THR A 149 5.64 -12.40 22.61
CA THR A 149 5.56 -11.30 23.59
C THR A 149 4.11 -11.00 24.01
N GLY A 150 3.15 -11.12 23.09
CA GLY A 150 1.73 -10.93 23.39
C GLY A 150 1.21 -11.94 24.41
N LEU A 151 1.57 -13.22 24.26
CA LEU A 151 1.18 -14.23 25.23
C LEU A 151 1.97 -14.11 26.54
N GLN A 152 3.23 -13.67 26.50
CA GLN A 152 3.98 -13.36 27.72
C GLN A 152 3.31 -12.23 28.52
N ALA A 153 2.82 -11.19 27.84
CA ALA A 153 2.07 -10.09 28.46
C ALA A 153 0.72 -10.56 29.03
N LEU A 154 0.01 -11.46 28.32
CA LEU A 154 -1.19 -12.13 28.86
C LEU A 154 -0.89 -12.87 30.17
N ALA A 155 0.15 -13.70 30.18
CA ALA A 155 0.54 -14.47 31.36
C ALA A 155 0.93 -13.56 32.54
N PHE A 156 1.64 -12.47 32.26
CA PHE A 156 1.95 -11.46 33.27
C PHE A 156 0.68 -10.81 33.83
N GLY A 157 -0.26 -10.37 32.99
CA GLY A 157 -1.52 -9.79 33.44
C GLY A 157 -2.35 -10.73 34.31
N LEU A 158 -2.47 -12.00 33.89
CA LEU A 158 -3.15 -13.04 34.67
C LEU A 158 -2.48 -13.26 36.04
N ALA A 159 -1.16 -13.37 36.07
CA ALA A 159 -0.39 -13.61 37.28
C ALA A 159 -0.41 -12.41 38.25
N VAL A 160 -0.51 -11.18 37.73
CA VAL A 160 -0.70 -9.97 38.53
C VAL A 160 -2.09 -9.90 39.17
N GLY A 161 -3.12 -10.45 38.51
CA GLY A 161 -4.47 -10.53 39.06
C GLY A 161 -5.60 -10.10 38.13
N PHE A 162 -5.32 -9.69 36.89
CA PHE A 162 -6.38 -9.36 35.93
C PHE A 162 -7.23 -10.59 35.60
N ARG A 163 -8.55 -10.42 35.53
CA ARG A 163 -9.51 -11.50 35.22
C ARG A 163 -10.43 -11.21 34.04
N ASP A 164 -10.54 -9.97 33.60
CA ASP A 164 -11.25 -9.60 32.36
C ASP A 164 -10.22 -9.11 31.35
N ILE A 165 -9.91 -9.92 30.34
CA ILE A 165 -8.79 -9.68 29.42
C ILE A 165 -9.27 -9.71 27.97
N HIS A 166 -8.84 -8.73 27.19
CA HIS A 166 -9.13 -8.56 25.78
C HIS A 166 -7.81 -8.68 25.00
N LEU A 167 -7.75 -9.58 24.03
CA LEU A 167 -6.58 -9.77 23.14
C LEU A 167 -6.83 -9.12 21.79
N ALA A 168 -5.91 -8.28 21.32
CA ALA A 168 -5.93 -7.70 19.98
C ALA A 168 -4.55 -7.79 19.32
N GLY A 169 -4.45 -7.85 17.99
CA GLY A 169 -3.16 -7.85 17.29
C GLY A 169 -2.29 -9.10 17.50
N ILE A 170 -2.85 -10.20 18.01
CA ILE A 170 -2.17 -11.50 18.20
C ILE A 170 -2.71 -12.47 17.14
N ASP A 171 -2.35 -12.25 15.87
CA ASP A 171 -2.97 -12.97 14.74
C ASP A 171 -2.29 -14.31 14.40
N LEU A 172 -1.48 -14.86 15.32
CA LEU A 172 -0.72 -16.12 15.17
C LEU A 172 0.07 -16.25 13.84
N TYR A 173 0.40 -15.13 13.20
CA TYR A 173 1.05 -15.09 11.87
C TYR A 173 0.25 -15.78 10.75
N GLU A 174 -1.08 -15.89 10.88
CA GLU A 174 -1.94 -16.54 9.88
C GLU A 174 -2.07 -15.74 8.58
N SER A 175 -1.89 -14.41 8.67
CA SER A 175 -1.86 -13.52 7.52
C SER A 175 -0.63 -13.79 6.64
N LYS A 176 -0.87 -14.07 5.36
CA LYS A 176 0.18 -14.28 4.35
C LYS A 176 0.64 -12.98 3.69
N ASP A 177 -0.13 -11.90 3.87
CA ASP A 177 0.03 -10.65 3.13
C ASP A 177 0.68 -9.57 4.00
N ALA A 178 0.43 -9.58 5.30
CA ALA A 178 0.97 -8.61 6.25
C ALA A 178 1.34 -9.26 7.58
N ARG A 179 2.55 -8.98 8.08
CA ARG A 179 3.03 -9.45 9.38
C ARG A 179 2.62 -8.54 10.53
N TYR A 180 2.52 -7.25 10.26
CA TYR A 180 2.23 -6.22 11.25
C TYR A 180 1.02 -5.37 10.85
N GLY A 181 0.38 -4.73 11.83
CA GLY A 181 -0.66 -3.72 11.62
C GLY A 181 -0.14 -2.36 11.16
N PHE A 182 1.11 -2.28 10.73
CA PHE A 182 1.76 -1.08 10.23
C PHE A 182 2.85 -1.43 9.22
N THR A 183 3.15 -0.48 8.33
CA THR A 183 4.30 -0.57 7.44
C THR A 183 5.57 -0.27 8.23
N VAL A 184 6.52 -1.20 8.21
CA VAL A 184 7.83 -0.99 8.85
C VAL A 184 8.64 0.00 8.00
N PRO A 185 9.07 1.16 8.52
CA PRO A 185 9.86 2.11 7.74
C PRO A 185 11.20 1.51 7.29
N GLU A 186 11.71 1.89 6.11
CA GLU A 186 12.96 1.35 5.54
C GLU A 186 14.15 1.42 6.51
N GLU A 187 14.27 2.53 7.25
CA GLU A 187 15.30 2.71 8.28
C GLU A 187 15.23 1.63 9.36
N VAL A 188 14.03 1.22 9.75
CA VAL A 188 13.80 0.15 10.73
C VAL A 188 14.01 -1.21 10.09
N GLN A 189 13.59 -1.40 8.84
CA GLN A 189 13.84 -2.63 8.08
C GLN A 189 15.33 -2.97 8.02
N ALA A 190 16.19 -1.96 7.83
CA ALA A 190 17.65 -2.12 7.82
C ALA A 190 18.24 -2.68 9.14
N THR A 191 17.51 -2.56 10.26
CA THR A 191 17.91 -3.10 11.57
C THR A 191 17.33 -4.50 11.85
N LEU A 192 16.37 -4.94 11.05
CA LEU A 192 15.64 -6.18 11.21
C LEU A 192 16.21 -7.27 10.29
N ARG A 193 16.08 -8.54 10.70
CA ARG A 193 16.44 -9.65 9.81
C ARG A 193 15.31 -9.90 8.83
N GLU A 194 15.60 -10.54 7.70
CA GLU A 194 14.56 -10.93 6.72
C GLU A 194 13.41 -11.72 7.37
N LYS A 195 13.75 -12.57 8.35
CA LYS A 195 12.79 -13.35 9.15
C LYS A 195 11.87 -12.53 10.04
N ASP A 196 12.15 -11.24 10.23
CA ASP A 196 11.36 -10.29 11.02
C ASP A 196 10.47 -9.43 10.07
N LEU A 197 10.68 -9.50 8.74
CA LEU A 197 10.01 -8.69 7.72
C LEU A 197 9.05 -9.50 6.83
N ARG A 198 9.41 -10.74 6.47
CA ARG A 198 8.60 -11.60 5.58
C ARG A 198 7.84 -12.69 6.38
N PRO A 199 6.58 -13.01 6.03
CA PRO A 199 5.89 -14.20 6.53
C PRO A 199 6.66 -15.48 6.12
N GLY A 200 6.73 -16.49 7.00
CA GLY A 200 7.44 -17.77 6.72
C GLY A 200 8.34 -18.33 7.82
N TYR A 201 8.23 -17.87 9.07
CA TYR A 201 9.02 -18.37 10.21
C TYR A 201 8.27 -19.47 10.98
N GLU A 202 8.29 -20.70 10.48
CA GLU A 202 7.68 -21.85 11.16
C GLU A 202 8.69 -22.71 11.95
N ASP A 203 10.00 -22.40 11.90
CA ASP A 203 11.03 -23.29 12.47
C ASP A 203 11.48 -22.97 13.92
N ALA A 204 11.12 -21.82 14.51
CA ALA A 204 11.53 -21.50 15.90
C ALA A 204 10.48 -20.83 16.81
N HIS A 205 9.35 -20.40 16.26
CA HIS A 205 8.13 -20.08 16.99
C HIS A 205 6.97 -20.75 16.24
N SER A 206 6.50 -21.88 16.73
CA SER A 206 5.37 -22.57 16.12
C SER A 206 4.06 -22.04 16.71
N VAL A 207 3.03 -21.90 15.87
CA VAL A 207 1.64 -21.67 16.33
C VAL A 207 1.27 -22.66 17.44
N SER A 208 1.75 -23.91 17.35
CA SER A 208 1.55 -24.92 18.39
C SER A 208 2.17 -24.58 19.75
N THR A 209 3.28 -23.84 19.79
CA THR A 209 3.94 -23.36 21.01
C THR A 209 3.04 -22.33 21.71
N ASP A 210 2.57 -21.35 20.95
CA ASP A 210 1.69 -20.29 21.43
C ASP A 210 0.35 -20.85 21.91
N LEU A 211 -0.25 -21.79 21.16
CA LEU A 211 -1.47 -22.47 21.57
C LEU A 211 -1.29 -23.34 22.82
N ALA A 212 -0.18 -24.09 22.91
CA ALA A 212 0.11 -24.88 24.11
C ALA A 212 0.25 -23.99 25.34
N PHE A 213 0.87 -22.82 25.19
CA PHE A 213 1.02 -21.86 26.26
C PHE A 213 -0.29 -21.15 26.63
N LEU A 214 -1.12 -20.79 25.64
CA LEU A 214 -2.46 -20.26 25.88
C LEU A 214 -3.32 -21.25 26.67
N ARG A 215 -3.29 -22.54 26.31
CA ARG A 215 -3.98 -23.59 27.08
C ARG A 215 -3.47 -23.69 28.51
N ALA A 216 -2.17 -23.52 28.74
CA ALA A 216 -1.61 -23.50 30.09
C ALA A 216 -2.14 -22.29 30.88
N CYS A 217 -2.25 -21.11 30.27
CA CYS A 217 -2.85 -19.93 30.89
C CYS A 217 -4.32 -20.18 31.28
N LEU A 218 -5.14 -20.71 30.36
CA LEU A 218 -6.55 -21.04 30.62
C LEU A 218 -6.73 -22.09 31.72
N THR A 219 -5.78 -23.03 31.83
CA THR A 219 -5.81 -24.08 32.86
C THR A 219 -5.39 -23.55 34.24
N GLU A 220 -4.43 -22.63 34.27
CA GLU A 220 -3.92 -22.03 35.50
C GLU A 220 -4.91 -21.00 36.08
N PHE A 221 -5.63 -20.28 35.21
CA PHE A 221 -6.58 -19.23 35.57
C PHE A 221 -7.97 -19.50 34.99
N PRO A 222 -8.69 -20.54 35.48
CA PRO A 222 -9.98 -20.95 34.93
C PRO A 222 -11.11 -19.94 35.21
N ASP A 223 -10.90 -19.01 36.14
CA ASP A 223 -11.79 -17.92 36.50
C ASP A 223 -11.63 -16.68 35.60
N ALA A 224 -10.57 -16.61 34.79
CA ALA A 224 -10.34 -15.48 33.90
C ALA A 224 -11.20 -15.57 32.63
N ARG A 225 -11.87 -14.47 32.30
CA ARG A 225 -12.54 -14.27 31.02
C ARG A 225 -11.56 -13.63 30.04
N ILE A 226 -11.16 -14.40 29.02
CA ILE A 226 -10.25 -13.93 27.96
C ILE A 226 -11.03 -13.88 26.65
N THR A 227 -11.16 -12.68 26.07
CA THR A 227 -11.89 -12.42 24.82
C THR A 227 -10.91 -12.12 23.71
N THR A 228 -11.06 -12.76 22.54
CA THR A 228 -10.23 -12.44 21.36
C THR A 228 -10.92 -11.42 20.44
N HIS A 229 -10.16 -10.42 20.03
CA HIS A 229 -10.48 -9.44 18.99
C HIS A 229 -9.52 -9.56 17.80
N CYS A 230 -8.72 -10.62 17.79
CA CYS A 230 -7.71 -10.87 16.75
C CYS A 230 -8.37 -11.44 15.49
N ALA A 231 -7.78 -11.20 14.33
CA ALA A 231 -8.23 -11.80 13.07
C ALA A 231 -7.58 -13.18 12.90
N SER A 232 -7.96 -14.12 13.77
CA SER A 232 -7.40 -15.47 13.79
C SER A 232 -8.45 -16.55 14.04
N GLU A 233 -8.72 -17.36 13.03
CA GLU A 233 -9.65 -18.50 13.12
C GLU A 233 -9.15 -19.53 14.14
N THR A 234 -7.83 -19.70 14.25
CA THR A 234 -7.25 -20.64 15.23
C THR A 234 -7.45 -20.17 16.67
N LEU A 235 -7.35 -18.87 16.97
CA LEU A 235 -7.61 -18.37 18.32
C LEU A 235 -9.08 -18.49 18.71
N GLU A 236 -10.01 -18.29 17.78
CA GLU A 236 -11.45 -18.43 18.01
C GLU A 236 -11.87 -19.85 18.42
N LEU A 237 -11.04 -20.87 18.13
CA LEU A 237 -11.26 -22.23 18.64
C LEU A 237 -11.02 -22.38 20.14
N TYR A 238 -10.25 -21.47 20.75
CA TYR A 238 -9.85 -21.55 22.16
C TYR A 238 -10.45 -20.44 23.02
N LEU A 239 -10.77 -19.29 22.43
CA LEU A 239 -11.23 -18.10 23.13
C LEU A 239 -12.56 -17.62 22.54
N PRO A 240 -13.51 -17.17 23.37
CA PRO A 240 -14.73 -16.55 22.89
C PRO A 240 -14.43 -15.28 22.10
N GLY A 241 -15.19 -15.09 21.01
CA GLY A 241 -15.24 -13.83 20.27
C GLY A 241 -15.94 -12.72 21.06
N PRO A 242 -15.90 -11.48 20.55
CA PRO A 242 -16.39 -10.32 21.28
C PRO A 242 -17.92 -10.28 21.37
N ALA A 243 -18.44 -9.86 22.53
CA ALA A 243 -19.84 -9.54 22.72
C ALA A 243 -20.03 -8.00 22.73
N PRO A 244 -21.17 -7.47 22.25
CA PRO A 244 -21.48 -6.05 22.34
C PRO A 244 -21.42 -5.56 23.79
N LEU A 245 -20.71 -4.45 24.03
CA LEU A 245 -20.71 -3.77 25.31
C LEU A 245 -21.89 -2.79 25.38
N ALA A 246 -22.37 -2.50 26.60
CA ALA A 246 -23.38 -1.47 26.80
C ALA A 246 -22.85 -0.09 26.36
N GLU A 247 -23.75 0.75 25.86
CA GLU A 247 -23.43 2.11 25.40
C GLU A 247 -22.73 2.91 26.50
N GLY A 248 -21.63 3.59 26.17
CA GLY A 248 -20.77 4.31 27.12
C GLY A 248 -19.72 3.46 27.85
N ARG A 249 -19.74 2.12 27.72
CA ARG A 249 -18.67 1.23 28.23
C ARG A 249 -17.69 0.81 27.14
N ALA A 250 -18.10 0.89 25.88
CA ALA A 250 -17.23 0.66 24.74
C ALA A 250 -16.33 1.89 24.49
N MET A 251 -15.10 1.63 24.05
CA MET A 251 -14.18 2.62 23.54
C MET A 251 -14.86 3.31 22.35
N SER A 252 -15.17 4.58 22.48
CA SER A 252 -15.71 5.36 21.36
C SER A 252 -14.56 5.99 20.57
N PRO A 253 -14.78 6.30 19.28
CA PRO A 253 -13.88 7.15 18.49
C PRO A 253 -13.65 8.55 19.08
N GLU A 254 -14.41 8.96 20.12
CA GLU A 254 -14.23 10.21 20.88
C GLU A 254 -13.31 10.00 22.11
N THR A 255 -13.37 8.82 22.76
CA THR A 255 -12.49 8.46 23.90
C THR A 255 -11.07 8.12 23.48
N VAL A 256 -10.92 7.58 22.27
CA VAL A 256 -9.67 7.64 21.52
C VAL A 256 -9.67 9.03 20.90
N PRO A 257 -8.74 9.94 21.19
CA PRO A 257 -8.78 11.29 20.61
C PRO A 257 -8.85 11.12 19.09
N LEU A 258 -10.01 11.39 18.46
CA LEU A 258 -10.25 11.34 17.00
C LEU A 258 -9.24 10.53 16.19
N LEU A 259 -9.49 9.23 15.94
CA LEU A 259 -8.61 8.35 15.12
C LEU A 259 -7.15 8.79 15.24
N GLY A 260 -6.60 8.71 16.46
CA GLY A 260 -5.47 9.50 16.93
C GLY A 260 -4.61 10.09 15.82
N ARG A 261 -4.66 11.43 15.67
CA ARG A 261 -3.87 12.23 14.73
C ARG A 261 -2.64 11.46 14.27
N ALA A 262 -2.53 11.25 12.94
CA ALA A 262 -1.43 10.49 12.37
C ALA A 262 -0.11 10.91 13.03
N LYS A 263 0.74 9.96 13.42
CA LYS A 263 2.00 10.28 14.09
C LYS A 263 2.75 11.31 13.29
N ASP A 264 2.82 12.50 13.85
CA ASP A 264 3.29 13.66 13.15
C ASP A 264 4.74 13.46 12.66
N ARG A 265 4.92 13.33 11.35
CA ARG A 265 5.42 14.51 10.64
C ARG A 265 4.17 15.32 10.26
N VAL A 266 3.72 16.29 11.07
CA VAL A 266 2.74 17.37 10.79
C VAL A 266 2.52 18.12 12.13
N VAL A 267 2.00 19.34 12.15
CA VAL A 267 1.79 20.12 13.38
C VAL A 267 0.35 20.62 13.36
N PRO A 268 -0.61 19.91 13.96
CA PRO A 268 -2.02 20.22 13.76
C PRO A 268 -2.40 21.62 14.28
N ALA A 269 -3.01 22.43 13.41
CA ALA A 269 -3.54 23.75 13.76
C ALA A 269 -4.92 23.72 14.46
N GLY A 270 -5.45 22.56 14.86
CA GLY A 270 -6.65 22.46 15.73
C GLY A 270 -7.63 21.31 15.41
N THR A 271 -8.83 21.43 15.97
CA THR A 271 -10.02 20.57 15.77
C THR A 271 -11.22 21.51 15.67
N ASP A 272 -12.16 21.22 14.77
CA ASP A 272 -13.43 21.95 14.72
C ASP A 272 -14.33 21.59 15.92
N ALA A 273 -15.34 22.42 16.18
CA ALA A 273 -16.23 22.26 17.34
C ALA A 273 -17.04 20.95 17.34
N ASP A 274 -17.14 20.30 16.18
CA ASP A 274 -17.81 19.02 15.97
C ASP A 274 -16.89 17.81 16.21
N GLY A 275 -15.64 18.05 16.63
CA GLY A 275 -14.68 16.99 16.85
C GLY A 275 -14.26 16.31 15.54
N THR A 276 -14.15 17.01 14.41
CA THR A 276 -13.47 16.46 13.22
C THR A 276 -12.03 16.95 13.12
N VAL A 277 -11.12 16.08 12.65
CA VAL A 277 -9.71 16.44 12.42
C VAL A 277 -9.64 17.46 11.28
N ARG A 278 -9.11 18.65 11.55
CA ARG A 278 -8.70 19.60 10.51
C ARG A 278 -7.51 19.01 9.76
N LEU A 279 -7.67 18.77 8.47
CA LEU A 279 -6.60 18.32 7.59
C LEU A 279 -5.67 19.52 7.34
N GLU A 280 -4.38 19.36 7.62
CA GLU A 280 -3.39 20.38 7.31
C GLU A 280 -2.76 20.08 5.95
N VAL A 281 -2.79 21.07 5.06
CA VAL A 281 -2.15 20.99 3.76
C VAL A 281 -0.69 21.38 3.96
N ARG A 282 0.25 20.47 3.68
CA ARG A 282 1.66 20.85 3.62
C ARG A 282 1.87 21.69 2.36
N GLU A 283 2.13 22.97 2.58
CA GLU A 283 2.19 23.96 1.51
C GLU A 283 3.49 23.85 0.70
N VAL A 284 3.36 24.03 -0.62
CA VAL A 284 4.49 24.41 -1.46
C VAL A 284 4.78 25.88 -1.13
N PRO A 285 6.02 26.26 -0.75
CA PRO A 285 6.32 27.63 -0.36
C PRO A 285 5.84 28.62 -1.43
N THR A 286 5.13 29.67 -1.01
CA THR A 286 4.65 30.80 -1.85
C THR A 286 3.51 30.52 -2.83
N ALA A 287 2.83 29.36 -2.73
CA ALA A 287 1.67 29.03 -3.57
C ALA A 287 0.46 28.61 -2.73
N ASP A 288 -0.73 29.13 -3.06
CA ASP A 288 -1.98 28.68 -2.46
C ASP A 288 -2.33 27.27 -2.97
N PRO A 289 -2.92 26.40 -2.12
CA PRO A 289 -3.30 25.05 -2.53
C PRO A 289 -4.62 25.01 -3.33
N TRP A 290 -5.11 26.17 -3.78
CA TRP A 290 -6.25 26.32 -4.68
C TRP A 290 -6.00 27.45 -5.69
N ALA A 291 -6.76 27.46 -6.76
CA ALA A 291 -6.91 28.61 -7.65
C ALA A 291 -8.38 29.05 -7.68
N GLU A 292 -8.65 30.33 -7.93
CA GLU A 292 -10.01 30.80 -8.16
C GLU A 292 -10.45 30.50 -9.59
N VAL A 293 -11.47 29.67 -9.76
CA VAL A 293 -12.12 29.39 -11.05
C VAL A 293 -13.59 29.78 -10.90
N GLU A 294 -14.03 30.78 -11.67
CA GLU A 294 -15.40 31.33 -11.59
C GLU A 294 -15.81 31.75 -10.15
N GLY A 295 -14.87 32.30 -9.38
CA GLY A 295 -15.11 32.74 -7.99
C GLY A 295 -15.20 31.60 -6.97
N ARG A 296 -14.80 30.38 -7.34
CA ARG A 296 -14.75 29.19 -6.46
C ARG A 296 -13.30 28.75 -6.25
N ARG A 297 -12.95 28.34 -5.04
CA ARG A 297 -11.65 27.76 -4.72
C ARG A 297 -11.59 26.34 -5.27
N CYS A 298 -10.83 26.17 -6.35
CA CYS A 298 -10.72 24.94 -7.10
C CYS A 298 -9.33 24.34 -6.99
N ALA A 299 -9.27 23.01 -6.99
CA ALA A 299 -8.02 22.27 -7.14
C ALA A 299 -8.25 20.95 -7.87
N TYR A 300 -7.19 20.48 -8.53
CA TYR A 300 -7.09 19.08 -8.91
C TYR A 300 -6.65 18.26 -7.70
N VAL A 301 -7.14 17.04 -7.58
CA VAL A 301 -6.81 16.16 -6.47
C VAL A 301 -6.50 14.75 -6.93
N THR A 302 -5.49 14.13 -6.34
CA THR A 302 -5.09 12.72 -6.58
C THR A 302 -4.83 12.02 -5.25
N VAL A 303 -4.86 10.69 -5.24
CA VAL A 303 -4.37 9.87 -4.12
C VAL A 303 -3.05 9.20 -4.50
N VAL A 304 -2.11 9.15 -3.55
CA VAL A 304 -0.79 8.53 -3.74
C VAL A 304 -0.50 7.57 -2.60
N SER A 305 -0.15 6.33 -2.97
CA SER A 305 0.33 5.28 -2.07
C SER A 305 1.54 4.58 -2.70
N GLY A 306 2.50 4.16 -1.89
CA GLY A 306 3.72 3.47 -2.34
C GLY A 306 4.46 4.17 -3.49
N ASP A 307 4.66 3.44 -4.59
CA ASP A 307 5.42 3.89 -5.77
C ASP A 307 4.65 4.84 -6.71
N TYR A 308 3.39 5.16 -6.43
CA TYR A 308 2.55 6.01 -7.28
C TYR A 308 2.98 7.49 -7.29
N HIS A 309 3.96 7.88 -6.49
CA HIS A 309 4.53 9.23 -6.51
C HIS A 309 5.15 9.58 -7.87
N HIS A 310 5.67 8.59 -8.61
CA HIS A 310 6.13 8.76 -9.99
C HIS A 310 4.97 9.11 -10.94
N GLY A 311 3.84 8.40 -10.80
CA GLY A 311 2.59 8.71 -11.50
C GLY A 311 2.12 10.13 -11.25
N ALA A 312 1.98 10.50 -9.98
CA ALA A 312 1.51 11.82 -9.57
C ALA A 312 2.40 12.97 -10.07
N ARG A 313 3.72 12.76 -10.19
CA ARG A 313 4.65 13.72 -10.80
C ARG A 313 4.39 13.93 -12.28
N ALA A 314 4.22 12.84 -13.04
CA ALA A 314 3.89 12.93 -14.46
C ALA A 314 2.53 13.62 -14.67
N LEU A 315 1.53 13.26 -13.86
CA LEU A 315 0.24 13.94 -13.83
C LEU A 315 0.41 15.45 -13.59
N ALA A 316 1.08 15.84 -12.51
CA ALA A 316 1.28 17.24 -12.14
C ALA A 316 2.00 18.04 -13.24
N ASN A 317 3.04 17.46 -13.84
CA ASN A 317 3.78 18.11 -14.91
C ASN A 317 2.97 18.25 -16.19
N SER A 318 2.20 17.22 -16.56
CA SER A 318 1.31 17.27 -17.73
C SER A 318 0.20 18.31 -17.54
N LEU A 319 -0.40 18.37 -16.35
CA LEU A 319 -1.44 19.33 -16.00
C LEU A 319 -0.97 20.78 -16.10
N ARG A 320 0.24 21.08 -15.60
CA ARG A 320 0.86 22.41 -15.68
C ARG A 320 1.12 22.91 -17.10
N THR A 321 1.03 22.05 -18.11
CA THR A 321 1.16 22.50 -19.51
C THR A 321 -0.12 23.14 -20.04
N VAL A 322 -1.25 22.96 -19.35
CA VAL A 322 -2.58 23.36 -19.82
C VAL A 322 -3.44 24.06 -18.78
N SER A 323 -3.04 24.06 -17.50
CA SER A 323 -3.79 24.65 -16.39
C SER A 323 -2.85 25.26 -15.35
N ASP A 324 -3.28 26.36 -14.75
CA ASP A 324 -2.64 27.00 -13.60
C ASP A 324 -3.25 26.54 -12.26
N VAL A 325 -4.31 25.72 -12.29
CA VAL A 325 -4.98 25.22 -11.07
C VAL A 325 -4.08 24.15 -10.40
N PRO A 326 -3.83 24.24 -9.08
CA PRO A 326 -2.87 23.38 -8.40
C PRO A 326 -3.37 21.92 -8.28
N LEU A 327 -2.41 20.99 -8.19
CA LEU A 327 -2.64 19.59 -7.82
C LEU A 327 -2.34 19.37 -6.33
N VAL A 328 -3.29 18.76 -5.63
CA VAL A 328 -3.20 18.34 -4.24
C VAL A 328 -3.16 16.80 -4.19
N ALA A 329 -2.14 16.24 -3.55
CA ALA A 329 -1.97 14.81 -3.38
C ALA A 329 -2.34 14.37 -1.95
N LEU A 330 -3.31 13.47 -1.85
CA LEU A 330 -3.65 12.78 -0.61
C LEU A 330 -2.73 11.57 -0.46
N CYS A 331 -1.89 11.58 0.55
CA CYS A 331 -0.79 10.63 0.71
C CYS A 331 -1.02 9.68 1.87
N THR A 332 -0.95 8.38 1.59
CA THR A 332 -0.82 7.37 2.66
C THR A 332 0.59 7.41 3.25
N PRO A 333 0.81 6.84 4.46
CA PRO A 333 2.11 6.90 5.13
C PRO A 333 3.29 6.30 4.34
N ASP A 334 3.03 5.38 3.43
CA ASP A 334 4.01 4.73 2.55
C ASP A 334 4.30 5.53 1.27
N ALA A 335 3.61 6.65 1.03
CA ALA A 335 3.89 7.52 -0.10
C ALA A 335 5.15 8.38 0.13
N ASN A 336 5.93 8.60 -0.93
CA ASN A 336 7.09 9.48 -0.88
C ASN A 336 6.67 10.96 -0.95
N THR A 337 6.24 11.52 0.17
CA THR A 337 5.76 12.91 0.27
C THR A 337 6.86 13.95 0.00
N THR A 338 8.11 13.62 0.32
CA THR A 338 9.28 14.47 0.02
C THR A 338 9.45 14.65 -1.49
N ALA A 339 9.34 13.54 -2.23
CA ALA A 339 9.39 13.54 -3.69
C ALA A 339 8.31 14.42 -4.31
N LEU A 340 7.07 14.34 -3.80
CA LEU A 340 5.93 15.14 -4.27
C LEU A 340 6.12 16.64 -4.01
N LEU A 341 6.51 17.01 -2.78
CA LEU A 341 6.77 18.40 -2.40
C LEU A 341 7.90 19.01 -3.24
N ALA A 342 8.99 18.27 -3.48
CA ALA A 342 10.09 18.70 -4.35
C ALA A 342 9.64 18.95 -5.81
N SER A 343 8.53 18.32 -6.20
CA SER A 343 7.92 18.46 -7.53
C SER A 343 6.86 19.57 -7.57
N GLY A 344 6.71 20.34 -6.49
CA GLY A 344 5.74 21.42 -6.36
C GLY A 344 4.29 20.93 -6.27
N ILE A 345 4.06 19.76 -5.66
CA ILE A 345 2.73 19.20 -5.44
C ILE A 345 2.38 19.40 -3.97
N HIS A 346 1.19 19.96 -3.69
CA HIS A 346 0.70 20.10 -2.31
C HIS A 346 0.37 18.72 -1.75
N VAL A 347 0.70 18.48 -0.48
CA VAL A 347 0.51 17.17 0.14
C VAL A 347 -0.44 17.27 1.32
N VAL A 348 -1.41 16.35 1.37
CA VAL A 348 -2.29 16.14 2.52
C VAL A 348 -2.09 14.71 2.98
N ASP A 349 -1.58 14.52 4.19
CA ASP A 349 -1.45 13.16 4.74
C ASP A 349 -2.83 12.62 5.12
N VAL A 350 -3.13 11.40 4.69
CA VAL A 350 -4.38 10.71 5.00
C VAL A 350 -4.13 9.28 5.45
N PRO A 351 -4.93 8.76 6.39
CA PRO A 351 -4.82 7.35 6.74
C PRO A 351 -5.33 6.46 5.61
N PRO A 352 -4.76 5.25 5.44
CA PRO A 352 -5.32 4.28 4.50
C PRO A 352 -6.71 3.81 4.99
N ILE A 353 -7.68 3.73 4.08
CA ILE A 353 -8.99 3.12 4.38
C ILE A 353 -8.94 1.65 3.99
N VAL A 354 -9.02 0.77 5.00
CA VAL A 354 -8.99 -0.69 4.83
C VAL A 354 -10.23 -1.14 4.06
N ASN A 355 -10.02 -1.96 3.03
CA ASN A 355 -11.10 -2.55 2.24
C ASN A 355 -11.87 -3.61 3.07
N PRO A 356 -13.19 -3.42 3.35
CA PRO A 356 -13.96 -4.41 4.10
C PRO A 356 -14.17 -5.75 3.36
N HIS A 357 -13.92 -5.80 2.04
CA HIS A 357 -14.04 -7.01 1.20
C HIS A 357 -12.80 -7.89 1.17
N THR A 358 -11.63 -7.40 1.59
CA THR A 358 -10.44 -8.25 1.74
C THR A 358 -10.50 -9.12 3.00
N ALA A 359 -11.37 -8.80 3.96
CA ALA A 359 -11.58 -9.56 5.18
C ALA A 359 -12.48 -10.81 5.02
N ARG A 360 -13.18 -10.99 3.89
CA ARG A 360 -14.03 -12.18 3.62
C ARG A 360 -13.30 -13.16 2.69
N GLY A 361 -12.39 -13.95 3.26
CA GLY A 361 -11.62 -14.97 2.56
C GLY A 361 -12.49 -16.06 1.92
N THR A 362 -12.57 -16.09 0.60
CA THR A 362 -13.05 -17.26 -0.16
C THR A 362 -12.20 -17.58 -1.40
N ALA A 363 -11.22 -16.74 -1.76
CA ALA A 363 -10.38 -16.97 -2.94
C ALA A 363 -9.14 -17.79 -2.58
N ARG A 364 -8.91 -18.91 -3.28
CA ARG A 364 -7.67 -19.68 -3.17
C ARG A 364 -6.46 -18.82 -3.55
N ALA A 365 -5.40 -18.92 -2.76
CA ALA A 365 -4.10 -18.31 -3.03
C ALA A 365 -3.64 -18.64 -4.47
N GLY A 366 -3.22 -17.61 -5.22
CA GLY A 366 -2.77 -17.72 -6.62
C GLY A 366 -3.87 -17.64 -7.68
N SER A 367 -5.15 -17.52 -7.30
CA SER A 367 -6.25 -17.30 -8.25
C SER A 367 -6.26 -15.86 -8.79
N ALA A 368 -6.89 -15.65 -9.96
CA ALA A 368 -7.12 -14.31 -10.50
C ALA A 368 -7.93 -13.42 -9.54
N ALA A 369 -8.81 -14.01 -8.73
CA ALA A 369 -9.58 -13.31 -7.70
C ALA A 369 -8.70 -12.81 -6.54
N ALA A 370 -7.68 -13.58 -6.12
CA ALA A 370 -6.72 -13.16 -5.10
C ALA A 370 -5.82 -12.00 -5.58
N LYS A 371 -5.36 -12.04 -6.85
CA LYS A 371 -4.62 -10.91 -7.46
C LYS A 371 -5.47 -9.66 -7.66
N VAL A 372 -6.78 -9.84 -7.81
CA VAL A 372 -7.78 -8.76 -7.85
C VAL A 372 -8.01 -8.16 -6.46
N GLN A 373 -7.79 -8.92 -5.37
CA GLN A 373 -7.98 -8.47 -4.00
C GLN A 373 -6.79 -7.65 -3.46
N ASP A 374 -5.53 -8.03 -3.76
CA ASP A 374 -4.33 -7.26 -3.36
C ASP A 374 -4.31 -5.85 -3.97
N ARG A 375 -4.72 -5.70 -5.23
CA ARG A 375 -4.77 -4.39 -5.92
C ARG A 375 -5.81 -3.41 -5.35
N PHE A 376 -6.74 -3.88 -4.52
CA PHE A 376 -7.86 -3.09 -3.98
C PHE A 376 -7.74 -2.86 -2.46
N ALA A 377 -6.62 -3.22 -1.84
CA ALA A 377 -6.42 -3.07 -0.40
C ALA A 377 -6.45 -1.60 0.06
N ALA A 378 -6.07 -0.66 -0.81
CA ALA A 378 -6.01 0.79 -0.53
C ALA A 378 -6.98 1.65 -1.35
N THR A 379 -7.81 1.07 -2.23
CA THR A 379 -8.69 1.83 -3.15
C THR A 379 -9.66 2.76 -2.45
N TYR A 380 -10.10 2.42 -1.24
CA TYR A 380 -11.03 3.28 -0.48
C TYR A 380 -10.39 4.53 0.08
N THR A 381 -9.06 4.63 0.15
CA THR A 381 -8.36 5.85 0.57
C THR A 381 -8.75 7.04 -0.33
N LYS A 382 -9.13 6.76 -1.59
CA LYS A 382 -9.74 7.73 -2.52
C LYS A 382 -10.90 8.49 -1.90
N LEU A 383 -11.69 7.90 -1.00
CA LEU A 383 -12.85 8.57 -0.42
C LEU A 383 -12.49 9.79 0.44
N HIS A 384 -11.26 9.90 0.92
CA HIS A 384 -10.81 11.09 1.66
C HIS A 384 -10.87 12.38 0.83
N VAL A 385 -10.98 12.30 -0.49
CA VAL A 385 -11.18 13.48 -1.34
C VAL A 385 -12.50 14.19 -1.03
N PHE A 386 -13.52 13.46 -0.55
CA PHE A 386 -14.84 14.03 -0.24
C PHE A 386 -14.86 14.85 1.06
N ARG A 387 -13.87 14.75 1.95
CA ARG A 387 -13.80 15.54 3.20
C ARG A 387 -12.97 16.82 3.08
N LEU A 388 -12.51 17.16 1.87
CA LEU A 388 -11.68 18.34 1.59
C LEU A 388 -12.54 19.61 1.46
N ASP A 389 -13.27 19.97 2.50
CA ASP A 389 -14.22 21.10 2.50
C ASP A 389 -13.57 22.50 2.56
N ALA A 390 -12.23 22.56 2.52
CA ALA A 390 -11.50 23.81 2.30
C ALA A 390 -11.57 24.30 0.84
N TRP A 391 -12.00 23.46 -0.10
CA TRP A 391 -12.23 23.79 -1.50
C TRP A 391 -13.72 23.80 -1.81
N ASP A 392 -14.11 24.63 -2.76
CA ASP A 392 -15.51 24.76 -3.16
C ASP A 392 -15.86 23.79 -4.30
N ARG A 393 -14.86 23.41 -5.13
CA ARG A 393 -15.02 22.44 -6.22
C ARG A 393 -13.70 21.71 -6.47
N LEU A 394 -13.75 20.41 -6.72
CA LEU A 394 -12.58 19.59 -6.98
C LEU A 394 -12.75 18.74 -8.24
N VAL A 395 -11.64 18.49 -8.92
CA VAL A 395 -11.55 17.49 -10.00
C VAL A 395 -10.55 16.43 -9.56
N TYR A 396 -11.04 15.22 -9.38
CA TYR A 396 -10.23 14.06 -9.10
C TYR A 396 -9.62 13.49 -10.37
N LEU A 397 -8.33 13.15 -10.31
CA LEU A 397 -7.57 12.45 -11.35
C LEU A 397 -6.76 11.34 -10.66
N ASP A 398 -6.87 10.09 -11.11
CA ASP A 398 -5.98 9.03 -10.60
C ASP A 398 -4.51 9.34 -10.94
N ALA A 399 -3.59 8.95 -10.05
CA ALA A 399 -2.16 9.23 -10.21
C ALA A 399 -1.52 8.56 -11.45
N ASP A 400 -2.22 7.65 -12.13
CA ASP A 400 -1.81 7.03 -13.38
C ASP A 400 -2.47 7.64 -14.63
N THR A 401 -2.96 8.87 -14.50
CA THR A 401 -3.45 9.68 -15.61
C THR A 401 -2.39 10.70 -16.07
N VAL A 402 -2.53 11.14 -17.32
CA VAL A 402 -1.73 12.22 -17.92
C VAL A 402 -2.66 13.13 -18.70
N VAL A 403 -2.49 14.44 -18.54
CA VAL A 403 -3.30 15.46 -19.19
C VAL A 403 -2.63 15.92 -20.49
N LEU A 404 -3.36 15.84 -21.60
CA LEU A 404 -2.88 16.10 -22.96
C LEU A 404 -3.54 17.32 -23.61
N GLY A 405 -4.56 17.89 -22.98
CA GLY A 405 -5.26 19.09 -23.45
C GLY A 405 -6.00 19.80 -22.31
N PRO A 406 -6.65 20.94 -22.60
CA PRO A 406 -7.37 21.72 -21.59
C PRO A 406 -8.42 20.91 -20.85
N VAL A 407 -8.51 21.09 -19.53
CA VAL A 407 -9.37 20.32 -18.63
C VAL A 407 -10.06 21.16 -17.54
N ASP A 408 -9.85 22.48 -17.50
CA ASP A 408 -10.43 23.37 -16.47
C ASP A 408 -11.97 23.43 -16.56
N GLU A 409 -12.54 23.13 -17.73
CA GLU A 409 -14.00 23.06 -17.89
C GLU A 409 -14.66 21.97 -17.03
N LEU A 410 -13.88 21.01 -16.50
CA LEU A 410 -14.35 20.02 -15.54
C LEU A 410 -14.81 20.65 -14.22
N PHE A 411 -14.36 21.87 -13.87
CA PHE A 411 -14.85 22.59 -12.69
C PHE A 411 -16.28 23.15 -12.84
N ALA A 412 -16.87 23.11 -14.05
CA ALA A 412 -18.22 23.60 -14.28
C ALA A 412 -19.30 22.73 -13.62
N GLY A 413 -20.36 23.40 -13.15
CA GLY A 413 -21.50 22.79 -12.45
C GLY A 413 -21.25 22.46 -10.98
N ASP A 414 -22.29 21.97 -10.31
CA ASP A 414 -22.28 21.57 -8.89
C ASP A 414 -22.56 20.07 -8.71
N ASP A 415 -22.99 19.41 -9.77
CA ASP A 415 -23.30 17.98 -9.79
C ASP A 415 -22.03 17.13 -9.76
N PHE A 416 -22.18 15.87 -9.33
CA PHE A 416 -21.13 14.87 -9.50
C PHE A 416 -21.06 14.48 -10.98
N ALA A 417 -19.93 14.75 -11.63
CA ALA A 417 -19.73 14.47 -13.04
C ALA A 417 -18.57 13.52 -13.23
N ALA A 418 -18.75 12.47 -14.01
CA ALA A 418 -17.76 11.42 -14.23
C ALA A 418 -17.80 10.93 -15.67
N VAL A 419 -16.77 10.22 -16.11
CA VAL A 419 -16.70 9.71 -17.48
C VAL A 419 -17.27 8.27 -17.52
N PRO A 420 -18.17 7.93 -18.47
CA PRO A 420 -18.66 6.55 -18.62
C PRO A 420 -17.51 5.54 -18.74
N ASP A 421 -17.65 4.37 -18.11
CA ASP A 421 -16.59 3.36 -18.14
C ASP A 421 -16.45 2.74 -19.54
N ALA A 422 -15.26 2.91 -20.15
CA ALA A 422 -14.97 2.47 -21.50
C ALA A 422 -13.53 1.95 -21.62
N GLY A 423 -13.32 0.96 -22.50
CA GLY A 423 -11.96 0.53 -22.87
C GLY A 423 -11.86 -0.94 -23.21
N LEU A 424 -12.36 -1.82 -22.35
CA LEU A 424 -12.53 -3.24 -22.69
C LEU A 424 -13.85 -3.47 -23.43
N ASP A 425 -14.92 -2.89 -22.90
CA ASP A 425 -16.25 -2.86 -23.49
C ASP A 425 -16.58 -1.45 -23.98
N LEU A 426 -17.65 -1.35 -24.78
CA LEU A 426 -18.26 -0.06 -25.15
C LEU A 426 -18.88 0.60 -23.91
N PRO A 427 -18.90 1.94 -23.84
CA PRO A 427 -19.47 2.67 -22.70
C PRO A 427 -20.91 2.25 -22.46
N ARG A 428 -21.22 1.94 -21.21
CA ARG A 428 -22.59 1.72 -20.74
C ARG A 428 -23.02 2.98 -19.99
N GLY A 429 -24.19 3.53 -20.34
CA GLY A 429 -24.66 4.82 -19.80
C GLY A 429 -25.07 4.80 -18.33
N ASP A 430 -24.88 3.67 -17.64
CA ASP A 430 -25.28 3.41 -16.27
C ASP A 430 -24.10 3.29 -15.29
N VAL A 431 -22.86 3.21 -15.79
CA VAL A 431 -21.64 3.05 -14.97
C VAL A 431 -20.55 4.02 -15.41
N PHE A 432 -19.92 4.70 -14.45
CA PHE A 432 -18.76 5.57 -14.69
C PHE A 432 -17.45 4.92 -14.27
N ASN A 433 -16.36 5.37 -14.89
CA ASN A 433 -14.99 5.09 -14.46
C ASN A 433 -14.59 6.06 -13.34
N SER A 434 -14.08 5.56 -12.22
CA SER A 434 -13.72 6.41 -11.07
C SER A 434 -12.35 7.08 -11.19
N GLY A 435 -11.66 6.94 -12.33
CA GLY A 435 -10.34 7.54 -12.55
C GLY A 435 -10.36 9.04 -12.77
N VAL A 436 -11.48 9.60 -13.22
CA VAL A 436 -11.67 11.04 -13.38
C VAL A 436 -13.11 11.42 -13.03
N PHE A 437 -13.28 12.35 -12.10
CA PHE A 437 -14.59 12.91 -11.76
C PHE A 437 -14.48 14.30 -11.15
N ALA A 438 -15.48 15.15 -11.40
CA ALA A 438 -15.64 16.46 -10.79
C ALA A 438 -16.73 16.40 -9.71
N PHE A 439 -16.49 17.03 -8.57
CA PHE A 439 -17.38 16.95 -7.42
C PHE A 439 -17.21 18.14 -6.47
N THR A 440 -18.23 18.34 -5.63
CA THR A 440 -18.19 19.29 -4.51
C THR A 440 -17.87 18.50 -3.24
N PRO A 441 -16.74 18.78 -2.56
CA PRO A 441 -16.40 18.08 -1.31
C PRO A 441 -17.44 18.41 -0.23
N SER A 442 -17.75 17.43 0.61
CA SER A 442 -18.68 17.56 1.73
C SER A 442 -18.32 16.54 2.81
N ARG A 443 -18.01 17.04 4.01
CA ARG A 443 -17.75 16.18 5.19
C ARG A 443 -18.94 15.27 5.49
N GLU A 444 -20.16 15.76 5.32
CA GLU A 444 -21.37 14.96 5.51
C GLU A 444 -21.46 13.80 4.51
N VAL A 445 -21.13 14.05 3.23
CA VAL A 445 -21.05 13.00 2.21
C VAL A 445 -20.01 11.96 2.60
N PHE A 446 -18.82 12.39 3.01
CA PHE A 446 -17.75 11.50 3.47
C PHE A 446 -18.18 10.65 4.67
N ALA A 447 -18.77 11.26 5.71
CA ALA A 447 -19.26 10.54 6.89
C ALA A 447 -20.33 9.49 6.54
N ARG A 448 -21.22 9.80 5.57
CA ARG A 448 -22.17 8.81 5.04
C ARG A 448 -21.47 7.69 4.28
N MET A 449 -20.45 8.00 3.47
CA MET A 449 -19.65 6.98 2.77
C MET A 449 -18.98 6.05 3.78
N GLU A 450 -18.39 6.57 4.85
CA GLU A 450 -17.80 5.76 5.92
C GLU A 450 -18.85 4.89 6.61
N ALA A 451 -20.04 5.42 6.88
CA ALA A 451 -21.14 4.64 7.46
C ALA A 451 -21.55 3.48 6.53
N VAL A 452 -21.68 3.73 5.23
CA VAL A 452 -22.01 2.70 4.23
C VAL A 452 -20.89 1.67 4.11
N LEU A 453 -19.61 2.07 4.14
CA LEU A 453 -18.49 1.14 4.14
C LEU A 453 -18.51 0.17 5.33
N ARG A 454 -19.00 0.62 6.50
CA ARG A 454 -19.15 -0.23 7.68
C ARG A 454 -20.26 -1.28 7.53
N THR A 455 -21.28 -1.03 6.70
CA THR A 455 -22.51 -1.85 6.64
C THR A 455 -22.79 -2.51 5.29
N GLY A 456 -22.14 -2.07 4.21
CA GLY A 456 -22.53 -2.35 2.82
C GLY A 456 -21.39 -2.88 1.95
N GLY A 457 -21.77 -3.62 0.90
CA GLY A 457 -20.82 -4.20 -0.04
C GLY A 457 -20.62 -3.39 -1.32
N SER A 458 -19.39 -3.37 -1.85
CA SER A 458 -19.11 -2.98 -3.24
C SER A 458 -19.34 -4.21 -4.14
N TYR A 459 -19.92 -4.00 -5.33
CA TYR A 459 -20.17 -5.11 -6.26
C TYR A 459 -18.91 -5.55 -7.02
N ASP A 460 -17.87 -4.72 -7.11
CA ASP A 460 -16.60 -5.04 -7.79
C ASP A 460 -15.41 -5.18 -6.82
N GLY A 461 -15.61 -4.88 -5.54
CA GLY A 461 -14.59 -4.93 -4.49
C GLY A 461 -13.61 -3.75 -4.49
N GLY A 462 -13.78 -2.75 -5.38
CA GLY A 462 -12.95 -1.54 -5.49
C GLY A 462 -13.73 -0.24 -5.24
N ASP A 463 -13.05 0.90 -5.44
CA ASP A 463 -13.62 2.24 -5.31
C ASP A 463 -14.67 2.53 -6.39
N GLN A 464 -14.45 2.09 -7.63
CA GLN A 464 -15.36 2.35 -8.74
C GLN A 464 -16.75 1.78 -8.47
N GLY A 465 -16.87 0.51 -8.10
CA GLY A 465 -18.17 -0.10 -7.82
C GLY A 465 -18.85 0.48 -6.59
N PHE A 466 -18.08 0.86 -5.57
CA PHE A 466 -18.63 1.56 -4.42
C PHE A 466 -19.20 2.93 -4.80
N LEU A 467 -18.43 3.75 -5.53
CA LEU A 467 -18.86 5.08 -5.94
C LEU A 467 -20.05 5.02 -6.88
N ASN A 468 -20.10 4.07 -7.82
CA ASN A 468 -21.27 3.85 -8.68
C ASN A 468 -22.52 3.47 -7.86
N ALA A 469 -22.38 2.67 -6.80
CA ALA A 469 -23.50 2.31 -5.94
C ALA A 469 -23.94 3.46 -5.02
N PHE A 470 -23.00 4.25 -4.51
CA PHE A 470 -23.26 5.35 -3.58
C PHE A 470 -23.76 6.62 -4.28
N LEU A 471 -23.33 6.86 -5.52
CA LEU A 471 -23.66 8.03 -6.35
C LEU A 471 -24.40 7.60 -7.63
N PRO A 472 -25.64 7.09 -7.52
CA PRO A 472 -26.39 6.61 -8.68
C PRO A 472 -26.83 7.74 -9.63
N SER A 473 -26.78 8.99 -9.19
CA SER A 473 -27.06 10.18 -10.00
C SER A 473 -25.77 10.92 -10.29
N TRP A 474 -25.37 10.94 -11.55
CA TRP A 474 -24.16 11.59 -12.04
C TRP A 474 -24.37 12.11 -13.46
N ARG A 475 -23.64 13.16 -13.84
CA ARG A 475 -23.60 13.66 -15.22
C ARG A 475 -22.45 13.03 -15.97
N ALA A 476 -22.76 12.51 -17.16
CA ALA A 476 -21.75 11.97 -18.05
C ALA A 476 -20.88 13.08 -18.65
N LEU A 477 -19.58 12.94 -18.46
CA LEU A 477 -18.54 13.71 -19.15
C LEU A 477 -18.14 12.99 -20.45
N PRO A 478 -17.68 13.73 -21.47
CA PRO A 478 -17.14 13.14 -22.69
C PRO A 478 -15.98 12.17 -22.42
N LEU A 479 -15.84 11.15 -23.26
CA LEU A 479 -14.88 10.07 -23.03
C LEU A 479 -13.42 10.56 -23.17
N GLU A 480 -13.21 11.69 -23.84
CA GLU A 480 -11.92 12.36 -23.98
C GLU A 480 -11.29 12.75 -22.63
N PHE A 481 -12.10 12.99 -21.60
CA PHE A 481 -11.65 13.38 -20.27
C PHE A 481 -11.20 12.21 -19.40
N ASN A 482 -11.33 10.96 -19.87
CA ASN A 482 -10.79 9.77 -19.21
C ASN A 482 -10.63 8.64 -20.23
N THR A 483 -9.72 8.82 -21.19
CA THR A 483 -9.48 7.82 -22.22
C THR A 483 -8.55 6.73 -21.70
N THR A 484 -9.06 5.52 -21.47
CA THR A 484 -8.23 4.41 -21.00
C THR A 484 -7.28 3.92 -22.10
N LYS A 485 -6.00 3.67 -21.79
CA LYS A 485 -5.02 3.21 -22.80
C LYS A 485 -5.42 1.92 -23.53
N ARG A 486 -6.32 1.13 -22.93
CA ARG A 486 -6.87 -0.11 -23.51
C ARG A 486 -7.75 0.15 -24.73
N ILE A 487 -8.39 1.32 -24.81
CA ILE A 487 -9.33 1.63 -25.89
C ILE A 487 -8.66 1.58 -27.27
N PHE A 488 -7.39 1.97 -27.37
CA PHE A 488 -6.62 1.93 -28.61
C PHE A 488 -6.37 0.50 -29.14
N ALA A 489 -6.43 -0.51 -28.27
CA ALA A 489 -6.29 -1.91 -28.68
C ALA A 489 -7.63 -2.61 -28.92
N HIS A 490 -8.72 -2.12 -28.32
CA HIS A 490 -10.01 -2.81 -28.28
C HIS A 490 -11.10 -2.10 -29.11
N HIS A 491 -11.12 -0.76 -29.10
CA HIS A 491 -12.12 0.07 -29.76
C HIS A 491 -11.48 1.32 -30.40
N ALA A 492 -10.37 1.15 -31.11
CA ALA A 492 -9.61 2.24 -31.72
C ALA A 492 -10.43 3.24 -32.57
N PRO A 493 -11.50 2.86 -33.30
CA PRO A 493 -12.31 3.82 -34.07
C PRO A 493 -13.15 4.80 -33.25
N LEU A 494 -13.25 4.62 -31.92
CA LEU A 494 -14.06 5.52 -31.07
C LEU A 494 -13.39 6.86 -30.79
N PHE A 495 -12.09 6.97 -31.05
CA PHE A 495 -11.32 8.17 -30.72
C PHE A 495 -10.33 8.49 -31.81
N ASP A 496 -10.33 9.75 -32.22
CA ASP A 496 -9.15 10.32 -32.82
C ASP A 496 -8.19 10.74 -31.70
N ALA A 497 -6.91 10.47 -31.90
CA ALA A 497 -5.94 10.70 -30.84
C ALA A 497 -5.69 12.19 -30.54
N GLU A 498 -6.22 13.08 -31.38
CA GLU A 498 -6.23 14.53 -31.16
C GLU A 498 -7.37 14.98 -30.21
N ASP A 499 -8.37 14.11 -29.99
CA ASP A 499 -9.50 14.41 -29.13
C ASP A 499 -9.18 14.12 -27.65
N VAL A 500 -8.22 13.22 -27.38
CA VAL A 500 -7.84 12.82 -26.03
C VAL A 500 -7.40 14.03 -25.20
N ARG A 501 -8.08 14.27 -24.07
CA ARG A 501 -7.73 15.30 -23.09
C ARG A 501 -7.02 14.72 -21.87
N VAL A 502 -7.44 13.53 -21.42
CA VAL A 502 -6.78 12.79 -20.35
C VAL A 502 -6.58 11.34 -20.76
N LEU A 503 -5.32 10.88 -20.74
CA LEU A 503 -4.96 9.50 -20.98
C LEU A 503 -4.76 8.75 -19.66
N HIS A 504 -5.47 7.65 -19.46
CA HIS A 504 -5.46 6.86 -18.24
C HIS A 504 -4.71 5.53 -18.44
N HIS A 505 -3.58 5.35 -17.75
CA HIS A 505 -2.67 4.19 -17.88
C HIS A 505 -3.15 2.96 -17.08
N VAL A 506 -4.40 2.54 -17.31
CA VAL A 506 -5.03 1.38 -16.67
C VAL A 506 -4.26 0.07 -16.96
N GLY A 507 -3.95 -0.70 -15.92
CA GLY A 507 -3.20 -1.96 -16.01
C GLY A 507 -1.76 -1.81 -15.50
N ALA A 508 -0.81 -2.47 -16.19
CA ALA A 508 0.61 -2.37 -15.85
C ALA A 508 1.08 -0.91 -15.97
N LYS A 509 1.77 -0.42 -14.93
CA LYS A 509 2.15 1.00 -14.84
C LYS A 509 3.48 1.27 -15.54
N PRO A 510 3.65 2.45 -16.16
CA PRO A 510 4.92 2.83 -16.81
C PRO A 510 6.15 2.77 -15.90
N TRP A 511 5.96 3.02 -14.59
CA TRP A 511 7.03 3.05 -13.58
C TRP A 511 7.30 1.70 -12.88
N GLN A 512 6.68 0.60 -13.32
CA GLN A 512 6.86 -0.71 -12.68
C GLN A 512 7.80 -1.65 -13.46
N PRO A 513 8.62 -2.47 -12.78
CA PRO A 513 9.46 -3.48 -13.43
C PRO A 513 8.62 -4.49 -14.23
N GLY A 514 9.01 -4.77 -15.48
CA GLY A 514 8.36 -5.79 -16.31
C GLY A 514 7.15 -5.33 -17.13
N ALA A 515 6.79 -4.04 -17.09
CA ALA A 515 5.78 -3.44 -17.98
C ALA A 515 6.28 -3.23 -19.42
N ARG A 516 7.01 -4.19 -20.01
CA ARG A 516 7.77 -3.99 -21.27
C ARG A 516 7.47 -5.07 -22.32
N GLY A 517 7.21 -4.65 -23.56
CA GLY A 517 7.03 -5.52 -24.73
C GLY A 517 5.58 -5.76 -25.15
N GLY A 518 4.65 -4.89 -24.73
CA GLY A 518 3.20 -5.02 -24.91
C GLY A 518 2.61 -4.13 -26.02
N ALA A 519 1.29 -4.19 -26.17
CA ALA A 519 0.56 -3.41 -27.19
C ALA A 519 0.55 -1.89 -26.94
N TYR A 520 1.01 -1.45 -25.76
CA TYR A 520 0.89 -0.08 -25.24
C TYR A 520 2.25 0.61 -24.99
N ASP A 521 3.37 -0.02 -25.36
CA ASP A 521 4.73 0.46 -25.05
C ASP A 521 4.99 1.91 -25.49
N GLU A 522 4.41 2.33 -26.62
CA GLU A 522 4.60 3.68 -27.14
C GLU A 522 3.84 4.73 -26.31
N LEU A 523 2.68 4.38 -25.75
CA LEU A 523 1.93 5.24 -24.83
C LEU A 523 2.67 5.32 -23.48
N ASP A 524 3.18 4.18 -22.99
CA ASP A 524 3.95 4.14 -21.75
C ASP A 524 5.33 4.81 -21.90
N ALA A 525 5.89 4.89 -23.11
CA ALA A 525 7.09 5.69 -23.40
C ALA A 525 6.78 7.19 -23.42
N ALA A 526 5.65 7.60 -24.01
CA ALA A 526 5.21 9.00 -24.01
C ALA A 526 4.98 9.54 -22.58
N TRP A 527 4.53 8.68 -21.66
CA TRP A 527 4.38 9.03 -20.25
C TRP A 527 5.67 9.59 -19.62
N LEU A 528 6.85 9.08 -20.02
CA LEU A 528 8.15 9.52 -19.48
C LEU A 528 8.47 10.97 -19.82
N GLU A 529 7.92 11.50 -20.91
CA GLU A 529 8.19 12.88 -21.34
C GLU A 529 7.57 13.92 -20.41
N HIS A 530 6.59 13.49 -19.60
CA HIS A 530 6.01 14.32 -18.56
C HIS A 530 6.85 14.32 -17.28
N LEU A 531 7.97 13.61 -17.21
CA LEU A 531 8.91 13.71 -16.09
C LEU A 531 9.99 14.74 -16.37
N ARG A 532 10.33 15.54 -15.35
CA ARG A 532 11.49 16.43 -15.39
C ARG A 532 12.77 15.58 -15.43
N PRO A 533 13.89 16.12 -15.96
CA PRO A 533 15.13 15.33 -16.08
C PRO A 533 15.63 14.70 -14.79
N TRP A 534 15.38 15.34 -13.63
CA TRP A 534 15.77 14.80 -12.32
C TRP A 534 14.78 13.75 -11.78
N GLU A 535 13.49 13.90 -12.01
CA GLU A 535 12.45 12.91 -11.67
C GLU A 535 12.64 11.63 -12.50
N LEU A 536 12.98 11.78 -13.80
CA LEU A 536 13.31 10.66 -14.66
C LEU A 536 14.53 9.89 -14.14
N ARG A 537 15.59 10.60 -13.68
CA ARG A 537 16.76 9.96 -13.08
C ARG A 537 16.43 9.21 -11.80
N GLU A 538 15.56 9.74 -10.96
CA GLU A 538 15.06 9.05 -9.76
C GLU A 538 14.31 7.78 -10.13
N LEU A 539 13.35 7.85 -11.07
CA LEU A 539 12.64 6.67 -11.57
C LEU A 539 13.61 5.60 -12.13
N VAL A 540 14.61 6.03 -12.90
CA VAL A 540 15.63 5.14 -13.44
C VAL A 540 16.38 4.40 -12.32
N GLN A 541 16.73 5.13 -11.26
CA GLN A 541 17.42 4.57 -10.11
C GLN A 541 16.53 3.57 -9.36
N ASP A 542 15.29 3.94 -9.05
CA ASP A 542 14.31 3.07 -8.38
C ASP A 542 14.06 1.78 -9.18
N LEU A 543 13.95 1.88 -10.50
CA LEU A 543 13.80 0.72 -11.38
C LEU A 543 15.04 -0.19 -11.39
N ARG A 544 16.24 0.40 -11.32
CA ARG A 544 17.50 -0.36 -11.21
C ARG A 544 17.60 -1.07 -9.87
N ASP A 545 17.23 -0.40 -8.79
CA ASP A 545 17.26 -0.95 -7.43
C ASP A 545 16.22 -2.07 -7.28
N ALA A 546 15.02 -1.89 -7.84
CA ALA A 546 14.01 -2.95 -7.91
C ALA A 546 14.46 -4.14 -8.76
N ALA A 547 15.14 -3.91 -9.88
CA ALA A 547 15.71 -4.97 -10.71
C ALA A 547 16.84 -5.72 -9.99
N ALA A 548 17.69 -5.02 -9.24
CA ALA A 548 18.77 -5.61 -8.44
C ALA A 548 18.20 -6.44 -7.27
N ALA A 549 17.14 -5.97 -6.61
CA ALA A 549 16.44 -6.70 -5.56
C ALA A 549 15.73 -7.97 -6.08
N GLY A 550 15.26 -7.96 -7.34
CA GLY A 550 14.65 -9.11 -8.02
C GLY A 550 15.65 -10.10 -8.63
N ALA A 551 16.94 -9.77 -8.71
CA ALA A 551 17.96 -10.57 -9.39
C ALA A 551 18.49 -11.78 -8.59
N GLY A 552 17.97 -12.08 -7.40
CA GLY A 552 18.32 -13.26 -6.59
C GLY A 552 17.99 -14.63 -7.20
N GLY A 553 17.63 -14.70 -8.50
CA GLY A 553 17.14 -15.92 -9.15
C GLY A 553 17.49 -16.10 -10.62
N LEU A 554 18.51 -15.42 -11.17
CA LEU A 554 18.95 -15.66 -12.56
C LEU A 554 20.35 -16.27 -12.61
N ARG A 555 20.41 -17.54 -13.01
CA ARG A 555 21.63 -18.29 -13.34
C ARG A 555 22.50 -17.50 -14.32
N ALA A 556 23.81 -17.51 -14.06
CA ALA A 556 24.82 -17.05 -15.01
C ALA A 556 24.72 -17.76 -16.37
N PRO A 557 25.05 -17.10 -17.50
CA PRO A 557 25.15 -17.77 -18.78
C PRO A 557 26.34 -18.73 -18.76
N GLY A 558 26.06 -20.03 -18.96
CA GLY A 558 27.09 -20.99 -19.33
C GLY A 558 27.65 -20.62 -20.69
N ALA A 559 28.98 -20.57 -20.78
CA ALA A 559 29.70 -20.67 -22.04
C ALA A 559 29.39 -22.04 -22.65
N ASP A 560 28.81 -22.07 -23.85
CA ASP A 560 29.00 -23.12 -24.88
C ASP A 560 28.01 -22.95 -26.06
N GLY A 561 28.55 -22.90 -27.29
CA GLY A 561 27.91 -23.44 -28.50
C GLY A 561 26.87 -22.59 -29.26
N LEU A 562 27.19 -22.23 -30.51
CA LEU A 562 26.36 -21.57 -31.52
C LEU A 562 24.92 -22.13 -31.61
N GLY A 563 23.92 -21.32 -31.23
CA GLY A 563 22.49 -21.64 -31.33
C GLY A 563 21.84 -21.30 -32.69
N THR A 564 20.64 -21.83 -32.93
CA THR A 564 19.86 -21.64 -34.18
C THR A 564 19.59 -20.16 -34.50
N PRO A 565 19.40 -19.77 -35.79
CA PRO A 565 19.17 -18.38 -36.18
C PRO A 565 18.00 -17.70 -35.46
N HIS A 566 16.92 -18.44 -35.18
CA HIS A 566 15.80 -17.95 -34.36
C HIS A 566 16.21 -17.61 -32.91
N ARG A 567 17.08 -18.42 -32.30
CA ARG A 567 17.60 -18.18 -30.95
C ARG A 567 18.53 -16.97 -30.94
N ARG A 568 19.42 -16.86 -31.93
CA ARG A 568 20.30 -15.70 -32.08
C ARG A 568 19.52 -14.41 -32.34
N ALA A 569 18.47 -14.47 -33.15
CA ALA A 569 17.55 -13.35 -33.37
C ALA A 569 16.82 -12.92 -32.09
N LYS A 570 16.45 -13.88 -31.22
CA LYS A 570 15.86 -13.56 -29.90
C LYS A 570 16.85 -12.88 -28.96
N GLU A 571 18.12 -13.30 -28.96
CA GLU A 571 19.18 -12.67 -28.17
C GLU A 571 19.47 -11.24 -28.67
N LEU A 572 19.58 -11.05 -29.99
CA LEU A 572 19.76 -9.71 -30.56
C LEU A 572 18.55 -8.80 -30.29
N ALA A 573 17.33 -9.36 -30.32
CA ALA A 573 16.12 -8.66 -29.95
C ALA A 573 16.08 -8.30 -28.45
N SER A 574 16.59 -9.16 -27.55
CA SER A 574 16.71 -8.79 -26.13
C SER A 574 17.77 -7.72 -25.89
N ASP A 575 18.78 -7.65 -26.75
CA ASP A 575 19.84 -6.64 -26.70
C ASP A 575 19.47 -5.32 -27.40
N GLY A 576 18.27 -5.23 -28.01
CA GLY A 576 17.79 -4.04 -28.73
C GLY A 576 18.40 -3.84 -30.13
N ARG A 577 19.13 -4.82 -30.65
CA ARG A 577 19.85 -4.74 -31.94
C ARG A 577 18.95 -5.14 -33.11
N TRP A 578 17.87 -4.39 -33.34
CA TRP A 578 16.80 -4.74 -34.28
C TRP A 578 17.25 -4.86 -35.74
N ASP A 579 18.17 -4.01 -36.20
CA ASP A 579 18.74 -4.10 -37.56
C ASP A 579 19.53 -5.40 -37.79
N GLU A 580 20.11 -5.96 -36.73
CA GLU A 580 20.85 -7.22 -36.79
C GLU A 580 19.93 -8.43 -36.79
N VAL A 581 18.74 -8.32 -36.19
CA VAL A 581 17.69 -9.34 -36.26
C VAL A 581 17.29 -9.59 -37.72
N GLU A 582 17.10 -8.53 -38.51
CA GLU A 582 16.83 -8.65 -39.95
C GLU A 582 17.97 -9.37 -40.67
N ARG A 583 19.22 -8.93 -40.48
CA ARG A 583 20.39 -9.54 -41.13
C ARG A 583 20.52 -11.03 -40.82
N VAL A 584 20.40 -11.42 -39.54
CA VAL A 584 20.54 -12.81 -39.11
C VAL A 584 19.42 -13.69 -39.68
N LEU A 585 18.17 -13.23 -39.61
CA LEU A 585 17.03 -14.01 -40.10
C LEU A 585 17.01 -14.11 -41.62
N THR A 586 17.20 -13.00 -42.34
CA THR A 586 17.21 -12.99 -43.81
C THR A 586 18.37 -13.79 -44.40
N THR A 587 19.56 -13.75 -43.77
CA THR A 587 20.71 -14.59 -44.18
C THR A 587 20.40 -16.07 -43.97
N ALA A 588 19.78 -16.43 -42.85
CA ALA A 588 19.34 -17.80 -42.60
C ALA A 588 18.25 -18.25 -43.58
N TRP A 589 17.42 -17.32 -44.06
CA TRP A 589 16.37 -17.62 -45.03
C TRP A 589 16.89 -17.87 -46.45
N ALA A 590 18.10 -17.41 -46.76
CA ALA A 590 18.72 -17.64 -48.07
C ALA A 590 19.05 -19.13 -48.29
N THR A 591 19.26 -19.89 -47.22
CA THR A 591 19.63 -21.32 -47.27
C THR A 591 18.49 -22.26 -46.89
N ARG A 592 17.42 -21.75 -46.26
CA ARG A 592 16.20 -22.50 -45.92
C ARG A 592 14.99 -21.57 -45.85
N GLY A 593 13.79 -22.08 -46.08
CA GLY A 593 12.57 -21.31 -45.84
C GLY A 593 12.47 -20.75 -44.40
N ALA A 594 11.73 -19.66 -44.26
CA ALA A 594 11.45 -19.01 -42.99
C ALA A 594 10.40 -19.80 -42.17
N THR A 595 10.57 -19.83 -40.85
CA THR A 595 9.57 -20.43 -39.94
C THR A 595 8.55 -19.40 -39.46
N VAL A 596 7.39 -19.87 -38.96
CA VAL A 596 6.37 -19.02 -38.30
C VAL A 596 6.99 -18.16 -37.20
N GLY A 597 7.84 -18.78 -36.36
CA GLY A 597 8.50 -18.09 -35.25
C GLY A 597 9.45 -16.99 -35.73
N GLU A 598 10.15 -17.20 -36.85
CA GLU A 598 11.08 -16.21 -37.41
C GLU A 598 10.36 -15.06 -38.11
N HIS A 599 9.26 -15.33 -38.83
CA HIS A 599 8.40 -14.27 -39.36
C HIS A 599 7.84 -13.39 -38.24
N ARG A 600 7.41 -13.98 -37.12
CA ARG A 600 6.94 -13.20 -35.96
C ARG A 600 8.06 -12.40 -35.30
N GLN A 601 9.28 -12.92 -35.23
CA GLN A 601 10.43 -12.18 -34.70
C GLN A 601 10.86 -11.05 -35.63
N LEU A 602 10.87 -11.26 -36.95
CA LEU A 602 11.18 -10.20 -37.89
C LEU A 602 10.08 -9.12 -37.93
N ALA A 603 8.82 -9.52 -37.84
CA ALA A 603 7.71 -8.58 -37.69
C ALA A 603 7.88 -7.69 -36.46
N ARG A 604 8.33 -8.27 -35.34
CA ARG A 604 8.66 -7.52 -34.12
C ARG A 604 9.81 -6.55 -34.37
N ALA A 605 10.89 -6.97 -35.02
CA ALA A 605 12.02 -6.09 -35.32
C ALA A 605 11.60 -4.91 -36.20
N TYR A 606 10.85 -5.14 -37.29
CA TYR A 606 10.35 -4.07 -38.15
C TYR A 606 9.44 -3.08 -37.43
N ARG A 607 8.62 -3.55 -36.49
CA ARG A 607 7.82 -2.65 -35.65
C ARG A 607 8.69 -1.71 -34.83
N HIS A 608 9.80 -2.19 -34.26
CA HIS A 608 10.72 -1.35 -33.50
C HIS A 608 11.56 -0.41 -34.38
N LEU A 609 11.73 -0.75 -35.67
CA LEU A 609 12.39 0.09 -36.67
C LEU A 609 11.46 1.10 -37.36
N GLY A 610 10.19 1.21 -36.94
CA GLY A 610 9.20 2.10 -37.58
C GLY A 610 8.72 1.61 -38.96
N ARG A 611 9.08 0.39 -39.35
CA ARG A 611 8.79 -0.25 -40.65
C ARG A 611 7.47 -1.03 -40.56
N TYR A 612 6.37 -0.31 -40.35
CA TYR A 612 5.08 -0.91 -39.99
C TYR A 612 4.44 -1.73 -41.10
N ASP A 613 4.66 -1.35 -42.37
CA ASP A 613 4.18 -2.11 -43.52
C ASP A 613 4.93 -3.42 -43.67
N GLU A 614 6.26 -3.41 -43.50
CA GLU A 614 7.05 -4.63 -43.51
C GLU A 614 6.72 -5.53 -42.31
N SER A 615 6.42 -4.96 -41.15
CA SER A 615 5.94 -5.70 -39.97
C SER A 615 4.63 -6.45 -40.27
N LEU A 616 3.66 -5.77 -40.90
CA LEU A 616 2.39 -6.36 -41.31
C LEU A 616 2.59 -7.50 -42.34
N ASP A 617 3.47 -7.29 -43.32
CA ASP A 617 3.75 -8.31 -44.33
C ASP A 617 4.38 -9.57 -43.74
N GLN A 618 5.25 -9.44 -42.73
CA GLN A 618 5.79 -10.61 -42.03
C GLN A 618 4.71 -11.36 -41.22
N LEU A 619 3.76 -10.65 -40.60
CA LEU A 619 2.66 -11.30 -39.88
C LEU A 619 1.66 -11.99 -40.81
N ARG A 620 1.41 -11.44 -42.00
CA ARG A 620 0.64 -12.11 -43.07
C ARG A 620 1.33 -13.39 -43.53
N ARG A 621 2.66 -13.37 -43.70
CA ARG A 621 3.43 -14.58 -44.02
C ARG A 621 3.36 -15.62 -42.90
N ALA A 622 3.45 -15.18 -41.64
CA ALA A 622 3.24 -16.06 -40.48
C ALA A 622 1.83 -16.67 -40.44
N ARG A 623 0.80 -15.89 -40.79
CA ARG A 623 -0.60 -16.34 -40.89
C ARG A 623 -0.78 -17.43 -41.95
N VAL A 624 -0.16 -17.27 -43.12
CA VAL A 624 -0.25 -18.27 -44.19
C VAL A 624 0.34 -19.61 -43.73
N LEU A 625 1.43 -19.56 -42.96
CA LEU A 625 2.10 -20.74 -42.42
C LEU A 625 1.37 -21.37 -41.22
N ASP A 626 0.64 -20.59 -40.43
CA ASP A 626 -0.21 -21.08 -39.33
C ASP A 626 -1.56 -20.34 -39.28
N PRO A 627 -2.54 -20.75 -40.11
CA PRO A 627 -3.82 -20.06 -40.23
C PRO A 627 -4.70 -20.17 -38.98
N ARG A 628 -4.51 -21.22 -38.17
CA ARG A 628 -5.36 -21.53 -37.01
C ARG A 628 -4.92 -20.83 -35.73
N SER A 629 -3.77 -20.13 -35.73
CA SER A 629 -3.27 -19.44 -34.55
C SER A 629 -4.10 -18.19 -34.21
N PRO A 630 -4.84 -18.18 -33.08
CA PRO A 630 -5.56 -16.98 -32.63
C PRO A 630 -4.60 -15.88 -32.15
N GLN A 631 -3.36 -16.23 -31.83
CA GLN A 631 -2.32 -15.27 -31.45
C GLN A 631 -1.84 -14.48 -32.66
N ILE A 632 -1.47 -15.16 -33.75
CA ILE A 632 -1.17 -14.50 -35.03
C ILE A 632 -2.41 -13.73 -35.50
N ALA A 633 -3.62 -14.30 -35.25
CA ALA A 633 -4.96 -13.65 -35.20
C ALA A 633 -4.94 -12.16 -34.92
N LYS A 634 -4.46 -11.92 -33.72
CA LYS A 634 -4.46 -10.65 -33.03
C LYS A 634 -3.30 -9.78 -33.48
N GLU A 635 -2.11 -10.37 -33.62
CA GLU A 635 -0.91 -9.64 -34.04
C GLU A 635 -1.08 -9.00 -35.42
N GLU A 636 -1.62 -9.73 -36.39
CA GLU A 636 -1.88 -9.23 -37.74
C GLU A 636 -2.90 -8.07 -37.74
N ARG A 637 -4.04 -8.23 -37.04
CA ARG A 637 -5.07 -7.17 -36.93
C ARG A 637 -4.49 -5.89 -36.33
N ASN A 638 -3.64 -6.01 -35.30
CA ASN A 638 -2.96 -4.88 -34.68
C ASN A 638 -1.96 -4.22 -35.65
N ALA A 639 -1.24 -5.02 -36.45
CA ALA A 639 -0.30 -4.49 -37.43
C ALA A 639 -1.00 -3.78 -38.61
N VAL A 640 -2.21 -4.22 -39.02
CA VAL A 640 -3.03 -3.54 -40.03
C VAL A 640 -3.37 -2.11 -39.58
N LEU A 641 -3.81 -1.97 -38.33
CA LEU A 641 -4.13 -0.67 -37.75
C LEU A 641 -2.89 0.23 -37.69
N ARG A 642 -1.75 -0.28 -37.18
CA ARG A 642 -0.49 0.48 -37.09
C ARG A 642 0.03 0.95 -38.45
N ALA A 643 0.01 0.08 -39.45
CA ALA A 643 0.38 0.41 -40.83
C ALA A 643 -0.58 1.45 -41.45
N ARG A 644 -1.88 1.37 -41.14
CA ARG A 644 -2.88 2.35 -41.58
C ARG A 644 -2.65 3.73 -40.95
N TYR A 645 -2.40 3.80 -39.65
CA TYR A 645 -2.13 5.05 -38.93
C TYR A 645 -0.80 5.69 -39.34
N ALA A 646 0.23 4.88 -39.61
CA ALA A 646 1.48 5.37 -40.18
C ALA A 646 1.29 6.01 -41.55
N ARG A 647 0.50 5.38 -42.44
CA ARG A 647 0.22 5.90 -43.80
C ARG A 647 -0.63 7.15 -43.83
N SER A 648 -1.58 7.30 -42.91
CA SER A 648 -2.44 8.48 -42.87
C SER A 648 -1.73 9.71 -42.30
N GLY A 649 -0.50 9.55 -41.80
CA GLY A 649 0.18 10.56 -40.99
C GLY A 649 -0.48 10.76 -39.62
N VAL A 650 -1.67 10.21 -39.37
CA VAL A 650 -2.47 10.29 -38.12
C VAL A 650 -1.91 9.33 -37.07
N LEU A 651 -0.59 9.33 -36.89
CA LEU A 651 -0.03 9.09 -35.57
C LEU A 651 -0.33 10.34 -34.75
N PRO A 652 -0.92 10.22 -33.54
CA PRO A 652 -1.28 11.34 -32.67
C PRO A 652 -0.20 12.42 -32.64
N ARG A 653 -0.59 13.68 -32.46
CA ARG A 653 0.36 14.79 -32.25
C ARG A 653 1.37 14.48 -31.13
N VAL A 654 0.96 13.72 -30.11
CA VAL A 654 1.83 13.12 -29.08
C VAL A 654 2.96 12.30 -29.68
N MET A 655 2.70 11.44 -30.68
CA MET A 655 3.70 10.57 -31.34
C MET A 655 4.53 11.27 -32.43
N ARG A 656 4.14 12.47 -32.87
CA ARG A 656 4.93 13.28 -33.82
C ARG A 656 5.99 14.15 -33.14
N THR A 657 5.88 14.36 -31.82
CA THR A 657 6.83 15.14 -31.02
C THR A 657 7.78 14.29 -30.16
N LEU A 658 7.54 12.98 -30.02
CA LEU A 658 8.46 12.07 -29.31
C LEU A 658 9.68 11.76 -30.20
N PRO A 659 10.90 11.70 -29.64
CA PRO A 659 12.02 11.04 -30.29
C PRO A 659 11.69 9.55 -30.48
N VAL A 660 11.53 9.13 -31.74
CA VAL A 660 11.25 7.74 -32.11
C VAL A 660 12.44 6.85 -31.75
N GLY A 661 12.18 5.71 -31.10
CA GLY A 661 13.08 4.55 -31.16
C GLY A 661 13.95 4.25 -29.94
N ARG A 662 13.64 4.76 -28.75
CA ARG A 662 14.28 4.24 -27.52
C ARG A 662 13.30 3.42 -26.71
N SER A 663 13.66 2.17 -26.45
CA SER A 663 13.05 1.45 -25.33
C SER A 663 13.27 2.24 -24.03
N ILE A 664 12.41 2.09 -23.02
CA ILE A 664 12.68 2.62 -21.67
C ILE A 664 14.10 2.23 -21.20
N ASP A 665 14.60 1.06 -21.62
CA ASP A 665 15.97 0.58 -21.38
C ASP A 665 17.10 1.33 -22.12
N GLU A 666 16.80 2.13 -23.15
CA GLU A 666 17.73 3.04 -23.85
C GLU A 666 17.54 4.51 -23.47
N ALA A 667 16.44 4.86 -22.81
CA ALA A 667 16.30 6.14 -22.11
C ALA A 667 16.95 6.07 -20.71
N ILE A 668 16.94 4.88 -20.10
CA ILE A 668 17.61 4.53 -18.84
C ILE A 668 19.14 4.36 -19.00
N ARG A 669 19.61 3.89 -20.16
CA ARG A 669 21.04 3.81 -20.50
C ARG A 669 21.50 5.13 -21.11
#